data_AF-G2RE92-F1
#
_entry.id   AF-G2RE92-F1
#
_cell.length_a   1.000
_cell.length_b   1.000
_cell.length_c   1.000
_cell.angle_alpha   90.00
_cell.angle_beta   90.00
_cell.angle_gamma   90.00
#
_symmetry.space_group_name_H-M   'P 1'
#
loop_
_entity.id
_entity.type
_entity.pdbx_description
1 polymer ?
#
loop_
_entity_poly.entity_id
_entity_poly.type
_entity_poly.pdbx_seq_one_letter_code
_entity_poly.pdbx_strand_id
1 'polypeptide(L)'
;MTAIAASGGQVMFIPKDGNSYFYESFNCQQAVTDGYGGIQFTVSGPAGGSFALELQSTDNCANGNATYRSSYNIIGNLTGQLQTVNVPLDGFDNDPNYDAIVGLVWSGFSQNGIQWSIGNITFVCGTVASSPPSTTSVSTRSTIPPTTVPTTSPPATTSPAGKCSNLLIDDWESQSRLTFLGYNAMNQASSDDGTMASIVVSGHRVMLTPKDTDSYFYSEFGCLNVNTTYGGIAFRIRAARGTTFDVTMGYTTSCGANSSDPKTVTLTSAQLKWNFDGIERLYWFPFSVFKGIDTTKLYMIYFSNFNAPVIFGPMSFYCGSTASEYVVPATPPGSPAITRSAVSEPAPDAKGFVIDNFANQDTNALGEWHGIDEDGMTVTFGNNRMTISANDSDASWDTQLSSKCADLSAYAGAYLHIAYSGSNKFTVSLQQHNAQCNESMQPFPETWDSLEAARYASASDIYMPLSHFNVNLTRLVPSKLASGRLVFACTRPDSFAFAIDDGDPQLAPRVMEIVKQADIPVTFFTVGLPLLDPSSGLADIYKEMASRGHQIALHSYTHPKMEGLPDTASIDWEYNNDIGATKQVFGASNRAVHLNYFRPPFGTEGARMRQRLAANLDDPNPYIIQWSVDVEDWLWAMTDTPGKQLDAFKRDVAKGGNLVVMHYLYNSTVELLPEFIKVAKATGKRLMRVDQCLEDPRAPPLS
;
A
#
# COMPACT_ATOMS: atom_id res chain seq x y z
N MET A 1 -17.84 -22.54 5.58
CA MET A 1 -18.52 -21.38 6.18
C MET A 1 -19.16 -20.50 5.11
N THR A 2 -20.18 -19.71 5.45
CA THR A 2 -20.73 -18.61 4.62
C THR A 2 -20.12 -17.25 4.98
N ALA A 3 -19.68 -17.08 6.22
CA ALA A 3 -18.89 -15.95 6.70
C ALA A 3 -17.87 -16.44 7.75
N ILE A 4 -16.72 -15.79 7.84
CA ILE A 4 -15.67 -16.06 8.83
C ILE A 4 -14.88 -14.77 9.09
N ALA A 5 -14.57 -14.46 10.35
CA ALA A 5 -13.82 -13.29 10.78
C ALA A 5 -13.15 -13.54 12.13
N ALA A 6 -11.89 -13.11 12.31
CA ALA A 6 -11.18 -13.20 13.58
C ALA A 6 -11.20 -11.86 14.34
N SER A 7 -11.49 -11.89 15.64
CA SER A 7 -11.41 -10.71 16.52
C SER A 7 -11.34 -11.12 18.00
N GLY A 8 -10.57 -10.38 18.81
CA GLY A 8 -10.54 -10.54 20.27
C GLY A 8 -10.16 -11.95 20.78
N GLY A 9 -9.32 -12.69 20.05
CA GLY A 9 -8.94 -14.06 20.38
C GLY A 9 -9.94 -15.14 19.94
N GLN A 10 -10.96 -14.78 19.16
CA GLN A 10 -11.98 -15.70 18.63
C GLN A 10 -12.13 -15.59 17.11
N VAL A 11 -12.30 -16.74 16.46
CA VAL A 11 -12.83 -16.85 15.10
C VAL A 11 -14.35 -16.93 15.20
N MET A 12 -15.04 -15.90 14.72
CA MET A 12 -16.50 -15.88 14.52
C MET A 12 -16.80 -16.41 13.12
N PHE A 13 -17.77 -17.30 12.98
CA PHE A 13 -18.12 -17.90 11.69
C PHE A 13 -19.58 -18.32 11.60
N ILE A 14 -20.06 -18.49 10.37
CA ILE A 14 -21.40 -19.02 10.09
C ILE A 14 -21.23 -20.32 9.29
N PRO A 15 -21.60 -21.49 9.86
CA PRO A 15 -21.70 -22.75 9.12
C PRO A 15 -22.73 -22.65 8.01
N LYS A 16 -22.36 -23.13 6.81
CA LYS A 16 -23.22 -23.12 5.61
C LYS A 16 -24.18 -24.30 5.60
N ASP A 17 -23.65 -25.44 6.02
CA ASP A 17 -24.18 -26.80 5.89
C ASP A 17 -23.42 -27.70 6.88
N GLY A 18 -23.92 -28.91 7.15
CA GLY A 18 -23.28 -29.86 8.07
C GLY A 18 -21.86 -30.33 7.65
N ASN A 19 -21.45 -30.03 6.41
CA ASN A 19 -20.11 -30.29 5.89
C ASN A 19 -19.16 -29.09 6.10
N SER A 20 -19.62 -28.01 6.73
CA SER A 20 -18.79 -26.86 7.05
C SER A 20 -17.84 -27.19 8.21
N TYR A 21 -16.56 -26.93 7.99
CA TYR A 21 -15.51 -27.07 8.99
C TYR A 21 -14.56 -25.86 8.96
N PHE A 22 -13.78 -25.70 10.03
CA PHE A 22 -12.51 -24.98 10.02
C PHE A 22 -11.48 -25.82 10.78
N TYR A 23 -10.19 -25.59 10.54
CA TYR A 23 -9.11 -26.38 11.10
C TYR A 23 -7.94 -25.50 11.52
N GLU A 24 -7.19 -25.97 12.50
CA GLU A 24 -5.88 -25.47 12.89
C GLU A 24 -4.86 -26.58 12.61
N SER A 25 -3.85 -26.31 11.80
CA SER A 25 -2.73 -27.24 11.53
C SER A 25 -1.44 -26.64 12.06
N PHE A 26 -0.67 -27.44 12.80
CA PHE A 26 0.49 -26.97 13.56
C PHE A 26 1.63 -27.99 13.57
N ASN A 27 2.81 -27.55 14.00
CA ASN A 27 3.96 -28.43 14.17
C ASN A 27 3.64 -29.55 15.17
N CYS A 28 4.13 -30.76 14.90
CA CYS A 28 3.75 -31.95 15.64
C CYS A 28 4.02 -31.84 17.16
N GLN A 29 2.95 -31.90 17.96
CA GLN A 29 2.98 -31.73 19.42
C GLN A 29 3.08 -33.09 20.13
N GLN A 30 3.92 -33.16 21.15
CA GLN A 30 4.14 -34.37 21.96
C GLN A 30 3.34 -34.29 23.27
N ALA A 31 2.01 -34.25 23.18
CA ALA A 31 1.19 -33.67 24.23
C ALA A 31 1.20 -34.41 25.58
N VAL A 32 1.43 -35.73 25.61
CA VAL A 32 1.55 -36.50 26.86
C VAL A 32 2.97 -36.41 27.42
N THR A 33 3.99 -36.43 26.57
CA THR A 33 5.39 -36.18 26.92
C THR A 33 5.59 -34.77 27.50
N ASP A 34 4.87 -33.78 26.97
CA ASP A 34 4.85 -32.38 27.44
C ASP A 34 3.97 -32.16 28.69
N GLY A 35 3.24 -33.18 29.15
CA GLY A 35 2.45 -33.15 30.39
C GLY A 35 1.04 -32.53 30.28
N TYR A 36 0.50 -32.40 29.08
CA TYR A 36 -0.89 -32.00 28.86
C TYR A 36 -1.86 -33.18 29.06
N GLY A 37 -3.05 -32.89 29.58
CA GLY A 37 -4.13 -33.87 29.82
C GLY A 37 -5.45 -33.54 29.11
N GLY A 38 -5.52 -32.43 28.39
CA GLY A 38 -6.69 -32.08 27.57
C GLY A 38 -6.46 -30.87 26.68
N ILE A 39 -7.50 -30.52 25.92
CA ILE A 39 -7.61 -29.33 25.08
C ILE A 39 -8.73 -28.45 25.66
N GLN A 40 -8.41 -27.20 25.97
CA GLN A 40 -9.38 -26.17 26.36
C GLN A 40 -9.60 -25.20 25.21
N PHE A 41 -10.84 -24.74 25.04
CA PHE A 41 -11.18 -23.61 24.17
C PHE A 41 -12.44 -22.91 24.65
N THR A 42 -12.64 -21.66 24.25
CA THR A 42 -13.90 -20.94 24.41
C THR A 42 -14.76 -21.10 23.15
N VAL A 43 -16.07 -21.25 23.32
CA VAL A 43 -17.05 -21.38 22.24
C VAL A 43 -18.33 -20.64 22.58
N SER A 44 -18.90 -19.93 21.60
CA SER A 44 -20.27 -19.44 21.61
C SER A 44 -21.01 -20.04 20.43
N GLY A 45 -22.24 -20.50 20.64
CA GLY A 45 -23.07 -21.08 19.59
C GLY A 45 -24.52 -21.23 20.05
N PRO A 46 -25.44 -21.64 19.16
CA PRO A 46 -26.86 -21.75 19.48
C PRO A 46 -27.15 -22.63 20.70
N ALA A 47 -28.16 -22.27 21.49
CA ALA A 47 -28.57 -23.06 22.65
C ALA A 47 -29.01 -24.48 22.23
N GLY A 48 -28.52 -25.50 22.94
CA GLY A 48 -28.69 -26.90 22.57
C GLY A 48 -27.83 -27.36 21.39
N GLY A 49 -26.97 -26.50 20.85
CA GLY A 49 -26.07 -26.84 19.74
C GLY A 49 -25.00 -27.86 20.10
N SER A 50 -24.53 -28.57 19.07
CA SER A 50 -23.38 -29.48 19.06
C SER A 50 -22.52 -29.35 17.80
N PHE A 51 -21.28 -29.84 17.88
CA PHE A 51 -20.30 -29.98 16.80
C PHE A 51 -19.30 -31.11 17.15
N ALA A 52 -18.51 -31.55 16.18
CA ALA A 52 -17.40 -32.47 16.37
C ALA A 52 -16.07 -31.69 16.47
N LEU A 53 -15.21 -32.10 17.40
CA LEU A 53 -13.79 -31.79 17.40
C LEU A 53 -13.03 -33.04 16.94
N GLU A 54 -12.34 -32.92 15.82
CA GLU A 54 -11.36 -33.89 15.32
C GLU A 54 -9.98 -33.54 15.87
N LEU A 55 -9.21 -34.56 16.23
CA LEU A 55 -7.80 -34.52 16.54
C LEU A 55 -7.08 -35.35 15.48
N GLN A 56 -6.14 -34.71 14.78
CA GLN A 56 -5.34 -35.34 13.72
C GLN A 56 -3.97 -35.70 14.29
N SER A 57 -3.61 -36.98 14.25
CA SER A 57 -2.34 -37.50 14.76
C SER A 57 -1.61 -38.37 13.74
N THR A 58 -0.27 -38.38 13.78
CA THR A 58 0.55 -39.23 12.90
C THR A 58 1.17 -40.40 13.68
N ASP A 59 1.83 -41.33 12.98
CA ASP A 59 2.54 -42.43 13.64
C ASP A 59 3.77 -41.95 14.44
N ASN A 60 4.28 -40.72 14.20
CA ASN A 60 5.32 -40.01 14.99
C ASN A 60 5.63 -38.61 14.41
N CYS A 61 6.23 -37.74 15.23
CA CYS A 61 6.67 -36.40 14.82
C CYS A 61 7.94 -36.31 13.95
N ALA A 62 8.62 -37.43 13.62
CA ALA A 62 9.91 -37.36 12.91
C ALA A 62 9.77 -37.11 11.39
N ASN A 63 8.58 -37.23 10.82
CA ASN A 63 8.33 -37.13 9.38
C ASN A 63 7.32 -36.01 9.06
N GLY A 64 7.82 -34.83 8.67
CA GLY A 64 7.00 -33.64 8.34
C GLY A 64 6.17 -33.72 7.05
N ASN A 65 5.79 -34.92 6.61
CA ASN A 65 4.89 -35.14 5.46
C ASN A 65 4.18 -36.52 5.56
N ALA A 66 3.80 -36.92 6.78
CA ALA A 66 3.16 -38.20 7.07
C ALA A 66 1.63 -38.11 7.00
N THR A 67 0.98 -39.17 6.51
CA THR A 67 -0.48 -39.31 6.55
C THR A 67 -0.97 -39.36 8.00
N TYR A 68 -1.95 -38.50 8.35
CA TYR A 68 -2.56 -38.48 9.68
C TYR A 68 -3.74 -39.45 9.80
N ARG A 69 -4.12 -39.72 11.05
CA ARG A 69 -5.31 -40.44 11.49
C ARG A 69 -6.23 -39.45 12.21
N SER A 70 -7.53 -39.48 11.89
CA SER A 70 -8.54 -38.64 12.51
C SER A 70 -9.24 -39.38 13.65
N SER A 71 -9.30 -38.74 14.82
CA SER A 71 -10.03 -39.20 16.01
C SER A 71 -10.96 -38.10 16.49
N TYR A 72 -12.15 -38.43 17.00
CA TYR A 72 -13.22 -37.46 17.22
C TYR A 72 -13.73 -37.43 18.67
N ASN A 73 -14.13 -36.23 19.11
CA ASN A 73 -14.95 -35.99 20.30
C ASN A 73 -16.18 -35.15 19.88
N ILE A 74 -17.35 -35.43 20.45
CA ILE A 74 -18.59 -34.70 20.13
C ILE A 74 -18.97 -33.78 21.29
N ILE A 75 -18.87 -32.47 21.07
CA ILE A 75 -19.24 -31.44 22.04
C ILE A 75 -20.69 -31.03 21.78
N GLY A 76 -21.52 -31.04 22.80
CA GLY A 76 -22.95 -30.72 22.68
C GLY A 76 -23.54 -30.02 23.90
N ASN A 77 -24.83 -29.71 23.83
CA ASN A 77 -25.58 -28.97 24.85
C ASN A 77 -24.98 -27.58 25.15
N LEU A 78 -24.56 -26.83 24.13
CA LEU A 78 -24.13 -25.44 24.31
C LEU A 78 -25.23 -24.58 24.95
N THR A 79 -24.82 -23.63 25.79
CA THR A 79 -25.71 -22.79 26.61
C THR A 79 -26.42 -21.67 25.85
N GLY A 80 -26.02 -21.38 24.60
CA GLY A 80 -26.47 -20.17 23.89
C GLY A 80 -25.66 -18.91 24.24
N GLN A 81 -24.59 -19.04 25.02
CA GLN A 81 -23.67 -17.97 25.44
C GLN A 81 -22.22 -18.44 25.25
N LEU A 82 -21.27 -17.50 25.38
CA LEU A 82 -19.83 -17.84 25.41
C LEU A 82 -19.50 -18.67 26.65
N GLN A 83 -18.91 -19.84 26.44
CA GLN A 83 -18.54 -20.79 27.49
C GLN A 83 -17.17 -21.41 27.22
N THR A 84 -16.44 -21.77 28.26
CA THR A 84 -15.22 -22.60 28.15
C THR A 84 -15.61 -24.07 28.09
N VAL A 85 -15.03 -24.79 27.13
CA VAL A 85 -15.11 -26.25 27.00
C VAL A 85 -13.72 -26.82 27.27
N ASN A 86 -13.67 -27.93 27.99
CA ASN A 86 -12.45 -28.72 28.21
C ASN A 86 -12.72 -30.13 27.70
N VAL A 87 -11.86 -30.62 26.81
CA VAL A 87 -11.91 -31.98 26.24
C VAL A 87 -10.69 -32.74 26.78
N PRO A 88 -10.87 -33.76 27.64
CA PRO A 88 -9.79 -34.65 28.06
C PRO A 88 -9.15 -35.34 26.84
N LEU A 89 -7.85 -35.63 26.88
CA LEU A 89 -7.18 -36.36 25.79
C LEU A 89 -7.79 -37.78 25.62
N ASP A 90 -8.07 -38.48 26.72
CA ASP A 90 -8.76 -39.78 26.73
C ASP A 90 -10.26 -39.70 26.33
N GLY A 91 -10.75 -38.51 25.97
CA GLY A 91 -12.09 -38.29 25.42
C GLY A 91 -12.22 -38.48 23.90
N PHE A 92 -11.12 -38.70 23.16
CA PHE A 92 -11.15 -38.90 21.71
C PHE A 92 -11.31 -40.37 21.32
N ASP A 93 -12.08 -40.65 20.26
CA ASP A 93 -12.28 -42.02 19.78
C ASP A 93 -11.06 -42.61 19.06
N ASN A 94 -11.03 -43.94 18.89
CA ASN A 94 -9.98 -44.69 18.18
C ASN A 94 -8.54 -44.60 18.74
N ASP A 95 -8.35 -44.01 19.93
CA ASP A 95 -7.07 -43.90 20.67
C ASP A 95 -5.91 -43.31 19.83
N PRO A 96 -5.96 -42.00 19.49
CA PRO A 96 -4.97 -41.34 18.66
C PRO A 96 -3.60 -41.25 19.34
N ASN A 97 -2.56 -41.03 18.54
CA ASN A 97 -1.22 -40.80 19.07
C ASN A 97 -1.11 -39.38 19.65
N TYR A 98 -1.40 -39.25 20.95
CA TYR A 98 -1.32 -37.97 21.67
C TYR A 98 0.10 -37.37 21.69
N ASP A 99 1.14 -38.18 21.45
CA ASP A 99 2.52 -37.71 21.31
C ASP A 99 2.94 -37.41 19.86
N ALA A 100 1.96 -37.31 18.95
CA ALA A 100 2.16 -36.87 17.57
C ALA A 100 0.94 -36.13 16.96
N ILE A 101 0.40 -35.14 17.67
CA ILE A 101 -0.76 -34.35 17.21
C ILE A 101 -0.30 -33.27 16.22
N VAL A 102 -0.91 -33.21 15.04
CA VAL A 102 -0.56 -32.27 13.94
C VAL A 102 -1.67 -31.29 13.55
N GLY A 103 -2.88 -31.47 14.08
CA GLY A 103 -3.99 -30.56 13.80
C GLY A 103 -5.26 -30.87 14.58
N LEU A 104 -6.18 -29.90 14.55
CA LEU A 104 -7.52 -29.95 15.13
C LEU A 104 -8.53 -29.46 14.11
N VAL A 105 -9.70 -30.11 13.98
CA VAL A 105 -10.78 -29.67 13.07
C VAL A 105 -12.09 -29.55 13.82
N TRP A 106 -12.79 -28.42 13.67
CA TRP A 106 -14.15 -28.24 14.18
C TRP A 106 -15.12 -28.37 13.02
N SER A 107 -15.99 -29.38 13.08
CA SER A 107 -16.88 -29.78 11.97
C SER A 107 -18.25 -30.25 12.47
N GLY A 108 -19.16 -30.63 11.57
CA GLY A 108 -20.43 -31.28 11.95
C GLY A 108 -21.37 -30.38 12.77
N PHE A 109 -21.32 -29.05 12.55
CA PHE A 109 -22.15 -28.09 13.27
C PHE A 109 -23.65 -28.37 13.06
N SER A 110 -24.33 -28.67 14.17
CA SER A 110 -25.76 -29.03 14.23
C SER A 110 -26.73 -27.95 13.72
N GLN A 111 -26.32 -26.69 13.67
CA GLN A 111 -27.18 -25.56 13.30
C GLN A 111 -26.43 -24.59 12.37
N ASN A 112 -27.01 -24.37 11.19
CA ASN A 112 -26.41 -23.63 10.07
C ASN A 112 -27.10 -22.28 9.86
N GLY A 113 -26.40 -21.32 9.23
CA GLY A 113 -26.93 -19.98 8.98
C GLY A 113 -27.03 -19.07 10.22
N ILE A 114 -26.55 -19.54 11.38
CA ILE A 114 -26.44 -18.78 12.63
C ILE A 114 -24.95 -18.61 12.96
N GLN A 115 -24.57 -17.51 13.61
CA GLN A 115 -23.20 -17.26 14.03
C GLN A 115 -22.79 -18.15 15.21
N TRP A 116 -21.60 -18.73 15.09
CA TRP A 116 -20.82 -19.37 16.14
C TRP A 116 -19.53 -18.56 16.35
N SER A 117 -18.84 -18.76 17.47
CA SER A 117 -17.45 -18.38 17.63
C SER A 117 -16.68 -19.46 18.39
N ILE A 118 -15.40 -19.64 18.05
CA ILE A 118 -14.45 -20.49 18.78
C ILE A 118 -13.13 -19.73 18.92
N GLY A 119 -12.46 -19.84 20.05
CA GLY A 119 -11.21 -19.12 20.32
C GLY A 119 -10.54 -19.50 21.63
N ASN A 120 -9.37 -18.92 21.89
CA ASN A 120 -8.50 -19.28 23.03
C ASN A 120 -8.25 -20.80 23.12
N ILE A 121 -7.90 -21.43 21.99
CA ILE A 121 -7.59 -22.86 21.90
C ILE A 121 -6.21 -23.10 22.52
N THR A 122 -6.14 -24.00 23.49
CA THR A 122 -4.91 -24.31 24.27
C THR A 122 -4.88 -25.76 24.70
N PHE A 123 -3.70 -26.40 24.70
CA PHE A 123 -3.48 -27.60 25.51
C PHE A 123 -3.39 -27.22 27.00
N VAL A 124 -3.92 -28.05 27.89
CA VAL A 124 -3.97 -27.80 29.34
C VAL A 124 -3.39 -28.96 30.14
N CYS A 125 -2.64 -28.65 31.19
CA CYS A 125 -1.96 -29.62 32.05
C CYS A 125 -2.92 -30.28 33.05
N GLY A 126 -2.74 -31.59 33.28
CA GLY A 126 -3.45 -32.34 34.32
C GLY A 126 -4.79 -32.97 33.90
N THR A 127 -5.33 -33.82 34.78
CA THR A 127 -6.54 -34.63 34.51
C THR A 127 -7.82 -33.78 34.53
N VAL A 128 -8.41 -33.59 33.35
CA VAL A 128 -9.63 -32.81 33.16
C VAL A 128 -10.86 -33.59 33.63
N ALA A 129 -11.28 -33.36 34.88
CA ALA A 129 -12.57 -33.87 35.37
C ALA A 129 -13.74 -33.06 34.77
N SER A 130 -14.74 -33.74 34.19
CA SER A 130 -15.90 -33.10 33.58
C SER A 130 -16.87 -32.53 34.62
N SER A 131 -17.38 -31.31 34.39
CA SER A 131 -18.38 -30.66 35.25
C SER A 131 -19.18 -29.58 34.51
N PRO A 132 -20.43 -29.26 34.93
CA PRO A 132 -21.33 -28.38 34.17
C PRO A 132 -21.07 -26.87 34.39
N PRO A 133 -21.58 -25.99 33.50
CA PRO A 133 -21.35 -24.55 33.59
C PRO A 133 -22.08 -23.91 34.79
N SER A 134 -21.42 -22.95 35.43
CA SER A 134 -21.98 -22.14 36.52
C SER A 134 -22.31 -20.72 36.04
N THR A 135 -23.34 -20.11 36.61
CA THR A 135 -23.75 -18.73 36.32
C THR A 135 -23.58 -17.87 37.56
N THR A 136 -23.09 -16.64 37.39
CA THR A 136 -22.99 -15.62 38.44
C THR A 136 -23.75 -14.37 38.02
N SER A 137 -24.43 -13.73 38.98
CA SER A 137 -25.26 -12.55 38.75
C SER A 137 -24.84 -11.41 39.68
N VAL A 138 -24.94 -10.18 39.18
CA VAL A 138 -24.54 -8.97 39.92
C VAL A 138 -25.77 -8.23 40.44
N SER A 139 -25.71 -7.82 41.71
CA SER A 139 -26.85 -7.25 42.45
C SER A 139 -27.00 -5.74 42.26
N THR A 140 -28.20 -5.21 42.53
CA THR A 140 -28.57 -3.79 42.36
C THR A 140 -28.71 -3.05 43.70
N ARG A 141 -28.50 -1.74 43.70
CA ARG A 141 -28.93 -0.82 44.78
C ARG A 141 -29.26 0.58 44.24
N SER A 142 -29.89 1.43 45.06
CA SER A 142 -30.94 2.34 44.58
C SER A 142 -30.98 3.74 45.22
N THR A 143 -31.36 4.75 44.42
CA THR A 143 -31.96 6.06 44.80
C THR A 143 -31.08 7.03 45.63
N ILE A 144 -31.29 8.37 45.68
CA ILE A 144 -32.51 9.22 45.80
C ILE A 144 -32.39 10.56 45.00
N PRO A 145 -33.50 11.21 44.55
CA PRO A 145 -33.50 12.38 43.65
C PRO A 145 -33.76 13.73 44.37
N PRO A 146 -33.86 14.87 43.62
CA PRO A 146 -35.17 15.40 43.17
C PRO A 146 -35.11 16.00 41.72
N THR A 147 -36.08 16.69 41.08
CA THR A 147 -37.40 17.27 41.44
C THR A 147 -38.39 17.31 40.22
N THR A 148 -39.42 18.16 40.25
CA THR A 148 -40.50 18.45 39.26
C THR A 148 -40.15 19.45 38.14
N VAL A 149 -40.95 19.87 37.11
CA VAL A 149 -42.18 19.47 36.31
C VAL A 149 -42.90 20.79 35.85
N PRO A 150 -43.83 20.90 34.85
CA PRO A 150 -44.26 20.04 33.72
C PRO A 150 -44.45 20.77 32.34
N THR A 151 -44.82 20.02 31.27
CA THR A 151 -45.89 20.44 30.31
C THR A 151 -46.57 19.23 29.62
N THR A 152 -47.88 19.33 29.41
CA THR A 152 -48.85 18.39 28.78
C THR A 152 -48.75 18.35 27.24
N SER A 153 -49.21 17.37 26.42
CA SER A 153 -49.87 16.02 26.51
C SER A 153 -50.06 15.50 25.04
N PRO A 154 -50.63 14.31 24.70
CA PRO A 154 -51.15 13.17 25.47
C PRO A 154 -50.38 11.83 25.10
N PRO A 155 -50.93 10.59 24.98
CA PRO A 155 -50.23 9.39 25.49
C PRO A 155 -49.65 8.44 24.42
N ALA A 156 -48.75 7.55 24.86
CA ALA A 156 -48.08 6.56 24.01
C ALA A 156 -48.80 5.20 23.96
N THR A 157 -48.68 4.50 22.83
CA THR A 157 -48.71 3.03 22.78
C THR A 157 -47.34 2.47 23.16
N THR A 158 -47.30 1.29 23.79
CA THR A 158 -46.13 0.80 24.54
C THR A 158 -45.17 -0.07 23.71
N SER A 159 -43.86 0.25 23.77
CA SER A 159 -42.74 -0.70 23.60
C SER A 159 -41.48 -0.17 24.31
N PRO A 160 -40.93 -0.88 25.31
CA PRO A 160 -39.69 -0.50 25.99
C PRO A 160 -38.47 -1.39 25.62
N ALA A 161 -37.27 -0.82 25.86
CA ALA A 161 -35.92 -1.42 25.74
C ALA A 161 -35.39 -1.73 24.32
N GLY A 162 -34.14 -1.30 24.05
CA GLY A 162 -33.44 -1.49 22.78
C GLY A 162 -33.39 -0.25 21.88
N LYS A 163 -32.72 0.83 22.30
CA LYS A 163 -32.44 1.98 21.42
C LYS A 163 -31.33 1.61 20.43
N CYS A 164 -31.63 1.66 19.14
CA CYS A 164 -30.60 1.58 18.09
C CYS A 164 -29.80 2.90 18.02
N SER A 165 -28.61 2.83 17.44
CA SER A 165 -27.68 3.95 17.20
C SER A 165 -27.35 4.04 15.72
N ASN A 166 -26.79 5.15 15.24
CA ASN A 166 -26.23 5.19 13.88
C ASN A 166 -25.15 4.11 13.72
N LEU A 167 -25.15 3.40 12.59
CA LEU A 167 -24.07 2.50 12.19
C LEU A 167 -23.14 3.25 11.24
N LEU A 168 -21.89 3.41 11.67
CA LEU A 168 -20.83 4.07 10.91
C LEU A 168 -20.48 3.25 9.67
N ILE A 169 -20.40 3.94 8.52
CA ILE A 169 -19.84 3.43 7.27
C ILE A 169 -18.40 3.97 7.15
N ASP A 170 -18.25 5.29 7.22
CA ASP A 170 -16.96 5.98 7.12
C ASP A 170 -16.84 7.13 8.12
N ASP A 171 -15.67 7.27 8.74
CA ASP A 171 -15.31 8.34 9.69
C ASP A 171 -14.26 9.33 9.14
N TRP A 172 -13.60 9.00 8.03
CA TRP A 172 -12.44 9.70 7.47
C TRP A 172 -11.35 10.02 8.52
N GLU A 173 -11.01 9.04 9.38
CA GLU A 173 -10.01 9.20 10.47
C GLU A 173 -8.55 9.27 9.97
N SER A 174 -8.18 8.45 8.97
CA SER A 174 -6.82 8.28 8.44
C SER A 174 -6.80 8.42 6.92
N GLN A 175 -5.77 9.07 6.38
CA GLN A 175 -5.50 9.13 4.94
C GLN A 175 -5.10 7.74 4.42
N SER A 176 -4.11 7.13 5.07
CA SER A 176 -3.54 5.83 4.71
C SER A 176 -4.58 4.70 4.72
N ARG A 177 -5.59 4.75 5.61
CA ARG A 177 -6.69 3.77 5.61
C ARG A 177 -7.52 3.81 4.32
N LEU A 178 -7.56 4.96 3.64
CA LEU A 178 -8.30 5.15 2.40
C LEU A 178 -7.43 4.97 1.15
N THR A 179 -6.24 5.60 1.08
CA THR A 179 -5.38 5.54 -0.13
C THR A 179 -4.47 4.32 -0.21
N PHE A 180 -4.08 3.71 0.92
CA PHE A 180 -3.17 2.57 0.94
C PHE A 180 -3.86 1.26 1.37
N LEU A 181 -4.72 1.31 2.40
CA LEU A 181 -5.40 0.10 2.91
C LEU A 181 -6.80 -0.12 2.29
N GLY A 182 -7.38 0.89 1.63
CA GLY A 182 -8.62 0.77 0.85
C GLY A 182 -9.86 0.31 1.63
N TYR A 183 -9.99 0.62 2.92
CA TYR A 183 -11.14 0.16 3.73
C TYR A 183 -11.82 1.21 4.62
N ASN A 184 -13.14 1.03 4.75
CA ASN A 184 -14.02 1.87 5.55
C ASN A 184 -14.16 1.40 7.01
N ALA A 185 -14.92 2.11 7.85
CA ALA A 185 -15.10 1.76 9.26
C ALA A 185 -15.89 0.45 9.50
N MET A 186 -16.41 -0.20 8.44
CA MET A 186 -17.00 -1.54 8.47
C MET A 186 -15.99 -2.64 8.05
N ASN A 187 -14.73 -2.29 7.83
CA ASN A 187 -13.69 -3.14 7.22
C ASN A 187 -14.11 -3.73 5.87
N GLN A 188 -14.84 -2.94 5.07
CA GLN A 188 -15.24 -3.25 3.70
C GLN A 188 -14.52 -2.31 2.73
N ALA A 189 -14.42 -2.67 1.45
CA ALA A 189 -13.69 -1.88 0.46
C ALA A 189 -14.23 -0.45 0.34
N SER A 190 -13.34 0.53 0.27
CA SER A 190 -13.68 1.92 -0.05
C SER A 190 -12.51 2.59 -0.76
N SER A 191 -12.79 3.16 -1.94
CA SER A 191 -11.80 3.49 -2.96
C SER A 191 -12.44 4.37 -4.06
N ASP A 192 -11.62 5.00 -4.89
CA ASP A 192 -11.97 5.57 -6.20
C ASP A 192 -11.39 4.77 -7.39
N ASP A 193 -10.60 3.74 -7.09
CA ASP A 193 -9.76 2.95 -7.99
C ASP A 193 -8.84 3.81 -8.88
N GLY A 194 -8.33 4.92 -8.32
CA GLY A 194 -7.45 5.86 -9.01
C GLY A 194 -8.13 6.73 -10.08
N THR A 195 -9.46 6.87 -10.04
CA THR A 195 -10.22 7.70 -10.98
C THR A 195 -10.33 9.18 -10.58
N MET A 196 -10.04 9.54 -9.32
CA MET A 196 -9.97 10.93 -8.84
C MET A 196 -8.63 11.58 -9.21
N ALA A 197 -8.60 12.91 -9.25
CA ALA A 197 -7.35 13.69 -9.35
C ALA A 197 -6.69 13.95 -8.00
N SER A 198 -7.44 13.87 -6.89
CA SER A 198 -6.90 13.74 -5.52
C SER A 198 -7.97 13.34 -4.52
N ILE A 199 -7.56 12.63 -3.47
CA ILE A 199 -8.35 12.29 -2.29
C ILE A 199 -7.59 12.78 -1.06
N VAL A 200 -8.15 13.75 -0.34
CA VAL A 200 -7.48 14.38 0.83
C VAL A 200 -8.34 14.25 2.08
N VAL A 201 -7.86 13.51 3.07
CA VAL A 201 -8.50 13.28 4.36
C VAL A 201 -7.99 14.28 5.40
N SER A 202 -8.89 15.04 6.02
CA SER A 202 -8.54 16.01 7.06
C SER A 202 -9.68 16.23 8.04
N GLY A 203 -9.42 16.05 9.34
CA GLY A 203 -10.38 16.39 10.40
C GLY A 203 -11.73 15.66 10.32
N HIS A 204 -11.72 14.36 10.04
CA HIS A 204 -12.94 13.56 9.77
C HIS A 204 -13.74 14.09 8.57
N ARG A 205 -13.05 14.56 7.53
CA ARG A 205 -13.58 14.87 6.21
C ARG A 205 -12.71 14.22 5.15
N VAL A 206 -13.30 13.83 4.03
CA VAL A 206 -12.59 13.52 2.78
C VAL A 206 -12.97 14.57 1.73
N MET A 207 -11.97 15.12 1.05
CA MET A 207 -12.14 15.94 -0.15
C MET A 207 -11.88 15.06 -1.37
N LEU A 208 -12.89 14.91 -2.22
CA LEU A 208 -12.82 14.22 -3.50
C LEU A 208 -12.70 15.27 -4.60
N THR A 209 -11.59 15.25 -5.32
CA THR A 209 -11.34 16.11 -6.48
C THR A 209 -11.45 15.26 -7.75
N PRO A 210 -12.55 15.37 -8.53
CA PRO A 210 -12.66 14.63 -9.78
C PRO A 210 -11.61 15.11 -10.80
N LYS A 211 -11.15 14.17 -11.61
CA LYS A 211 -10.28 14.38 -12.77
C LYS A 211 -11.11 14.82 -13.97
N ASP A 212 -12.24 14.17 -14.17
CA ASP A 212 -13.22 14.37 -15.24
C ASP A 212 -14.59 13.82 -14.78
N THR A 213 -15.53 13.61 -15.71
CA THR A 213 -16.89 13.11 -15.38
C THR A 213 -16.92 11.65 -14.96
N ASP A 214 -15.91 10.87 -15.34
CA ASP A 214 -15.90 9.42 -15.17
C ASP A 214 -15.27 9.03 -13.81
N SER A 215 -14.69 10.00 -13.10
CA SER A 215 -14.27 9.90 -11.69
C SER A 215 -15.41 9.45 -10.77
N TYR A 216 -15.12 8.45 -9.92
CA TYR A 216 -16.07 7.92 -8.93
C TYR A 216 -15.45 7.70 -7.55
N PHE A 217 -16.28 7.33 -6.58
CA PHE A 217 -15.86 6.91 -5.25
C PHE A 217 -16.90 5.95 -4.66
N TYR A 218 -16.49 4.92 -3.92
CA TYR A 218 -17.43 3.98 -3.29
C TYR A 218 -17.05 3.59 -1.85
N SER A 219 -18.05 3.08 -1.13
CA SER A 219 -17.92 2.41 0.17
C SER A 219 -18.82 1.18 0.20
N GLU A 220 -18.26 0.01 0.50
CA GLU A 220 -19.01 -1.25 0.61
C GLU A 220 -19.59 -1.52 2.01
N PHE A 221 -20.53 -2.46 2.11
CA PHE A 221 -21.27 -2.81 3.33
C PHE A 221 -21.24 -4.31 3.69
N GLY A 222 -20.60 -5.17 2.88
CA GLY A 222 -20.54 -6.62 3.15
C GLY A 222 -21.86 -7.37 3.03
N CYS A 223 -22.79 -6.89 2.20
CA CYS A 223 -24.16 -7.40 2.07
C CYS A 223 -25.01 -7.25 3.37
N LEU A 224 -25.19 -6.00 3.80
CA LEU A 224 -25.89 -5.63 5.02
C LEU A 224 -27.42 -5.65 4.85
N ASN A 225 -28.10 -6.25 5.82
CA ASN A 225 -29.53 -6.10 6.04
C ASN A 225 -29.78 -4.87 6.95
N VAL A 226 -30.27 -3.78 6.37
CA VAL A 226 -30.57 -2.53 7.10
C VAL A 226 -32.05 -2.42 7.51
N ASN A 227 -32.88 -3.37 7.07
CA ASN A 227 -34.33 -3.34 7.25
C ASN A 227 -34.72 -3.30 8.74
N THR A 228 -35.86 -2.68 9.04
CA THR A 228 -36.42 -2.40 10.38
C THR A 228 -35.56 -1.58 11.35
N THR A 229 -34.26 -1.40 11.07
CA THR A 229 -33.31 -0.74 11.99
C THR A 229 -32.91 0.67 11.52
N TYR A 230 -32.58 0.84 10.23
CA TYR A 230 -32.09 2.10 9.68
C TYR A 230 -33.03 2.63 8.59
N GLY A 231 -33.30 3.94 8.62
CA GLY A 231 -34.20 4.57 7.63
C GLY A 231 -33.52 4.95 6.32
N GLY A 232 -32.19 5.10 6.34
CA GLY A 232 -31.40 5.59 5.22
C GLY A 232 -29.97 5.91 5.62
N ILE A 233 -29.27 6.70 4.79
CA ILE A 233 -27.89 7.15 5.01
C ILE A 233 -27.87 8.66 5.24
N ALA A 234 -27.01 9.12 6.16
CA ALA A 234 -26.79 10.53 6.47
C ALA A 234 -25.29 10.84 6.65
N PHE A 235 -24.86 11.97 6.12
CA PHE A 235 -23.49 12.49 6.18
C PHE A 235 -23.45 14.01 5.96
N ARG A 236 -22.37 14.66 6.39
CA ARG A 236 -22.15 16.07 6.05
C ARG A 236 -21.60 16.21 4.64
N ILE A 237 -22.00 17.26 3.94
CA ILE A 237 -21.47 17.61 2.62
C ILE A 237 -21.19 19.11 2.57
N ARG A 238 -20.01 19.48 2.05
CA ARG A 238 -19.64 20.83 1.65
C ARG A 238 -19.21 20.81 0.18
N ALA A 239 -19.96 21.51 -0.66
CA ALA A 239 -19.71 21.62 -2.10
C ALA A 239 -20.07 23.03 -2.59
N ALA A 240 -19.55 23.43 -3.76
CA ALA A 240 -19.75 24.76 -4.32
C ALA A 240 -21.19 24.97 -4.85
N ARG A 241 -21.57 26.22 -5.10
CA ARG A 241 -22.88 26.51 -5.73
C ARG A 241 -22.90 25.98 -7.16
N GLY A 242 -23.88 25.14 -7.47
CA GLY A 242 -24.02 24.49 -8.78
C GLY A 242 -23.27 23.17 -8.89
N THR A 243 -22.63 22.68 -7.82
CA THR A 243 -22.08 21.32 -7.82
C THR A 243 -23.19 20.28 -7.98
N THR A 244 -22.94 19.26 -8.79
CA THR A 244 -23.79 18.08 -8.97
C THR A 244 -22.91 16.85 -9.04
N PHE A 245 -23.41 15.77 -8.46
CA PHE A 245 -22.94 14.40 -8.59
C PHE A 245 -24.12 13.46 -8.39
N ASP A 246 -23.92 12.18 -8.72
CA ASP A 246 -24.91 11.12 -8.58
C ASP A 246 -24.63 10.25 -7.37
N VAL A 247 -25.70 9.68 -6.80
CA VAL A 247 -25.64 8.72 -5.69
C VAL A 247 -26.28 7.42 -6.17
N THR A 248 -25.53 6.33 -6.09
CA THR A 248 -25.93 4.99 -6.51
C THR A 248 -25.94 4.05 -5.33
N MET A 249 -27.09 3.41 -5.08
CA MET A 249 -27.23 2.36 -4.07
C MET A 249 -27.11 0.98 -4.73
N GLY A 250 -26.10 0.21 -4.33
CA GLY A 250 -25.86 -1.16 -4.77
C GLY A 250 -26.51 -2.19 -3.84
N TYR A 251 -27.24 -3.14 -4.43
CA TYR A 251 -27.85 -4.29 -3.74
C TYR A 251 -27.70 -5.56 -4.58
N THR A 252 -27.88 -6.73 -3.94
CA THR A 252 -27.78 -8.04 -4.61
C THR A 252 -29.05 -8.86 -4.39
N THR A 253 -29.32 -9.84 -5.26
CA THR A 253 -30.38 -10.84 -5.04
C THR A 253 -29.98 -11.88 -3.98
N SER A 254 -28.69 -12.17 -3.78
CA SER A 254 -28.17 -13.07 -2.75
C SER A 254 -26.80 -12.63 -2.20
N CYS A 255 -26.57 -12.78 -0.90
CA CYS A 255 -25.26 -12.53 -0.29
C CYS A 255 -24.31 -13.72 -0.49
N GLY A 256 -23.12 -13.47 -1.01
CA GLY A 256 -22.07 -14.47 -1.20
C GLY A 256 -21.09 -14.09 -2.32
N ALA A 257 -19.89 -14.67 -2.31
CA ALA A 257 -18.76 -14.28 -3.18
C ALA A 257 -19.00 -14.43 -4.70
N ASN A 258 -20.04 -15.18 -5.12
CA ASN A 258 -20.40 -15.38 -6.52
C ASN A 258 -21.70 -14.63 -6.90
N SER A 259 -21.94 -13.45 -6.34
CA SER A 259 -23.06 -12.59 -6.75
C SER A 259 -22.83 -11.98 -8.15
N SER A 260 -23.21 -12.72 -9.18
CA SER A 260 -23.15 -12.27 -10.58
C SER A 260 -24.31 -11.38 -11.01
N ASP A 261 -25.07 -10.83 -10.04
CA ASP A 261 -26.28 -10.04 -10.25
C ASP A 261 -26.28 -8.75 -9.37
N PRO A 262 -25.23 -7.91 -9.44
CA PRO A 262 -25.20 -6.62 -8.76
C PRO A 262 -26.24 -5.69 -9.40
N LYS A 263 -27.15 -5.17 -8.59
CA LYS A 263 -28.19 -4.24 -9.02
C LYS A 263 -27.98 -2.88 -8.38
N THR A 264 -28.15 -1.84 -9.19
CA THR A 264 -27.94 -0.46 -8.81
C THR A 264 -29.21 0.37 -9.04
N VAL A 265 -29.46 1.33 -8.16
CA VAL A 265 -30.42 2.41 -8.40
C VAL A 265 -29.70 3.73 -8.17
N THR A 266 -29.63 4.56 -9.21
CA THR A 266 -28.95 5.86 -9.20
C THR A 266 -29.96 6.99 -9.09
N LEU A 267 -29.65 8.00 -8.27
CA LEU A 267 -30.37 9.26 -8.19
C LEU A 267 -29.36 10.41 -8.20
N THR A 268 -29.63 11.41 -9.03
CA THR A 268 -28.86 12.66 -9.03
C THR A 268 -29.05 13.39 -7.70
N SER A 269 -28.03 14.11 -7.24
CA SER A 269 -28.14 15.07 -6.11
C SER A 269 -29.35 16.02 -6.24
N ALA A 270 -29.70 16.43 -7.46
CA ALA A 270 -30.90 17.23 -7.74
C ALA A 270 -32.22 16.45 -7.49
N GLN A 271 -32.30 15.16 -7.83
CA GLN A 271 -33.45 14.29 -7.52
C GLN A 271 -33.56 14.02 -6.01
N LEU A 272 -32.42 13.95 -5.30
CA LEU A 272 -32.36 13.94 -3.83
C LEU A 272 -32.72 15.32 -3.20
N LYS A 273 -32.95 16.36 -4.03
CA LYS A 273 -33.27 17.75 -3.66
C LYS A 273 -32.14 18.46 -2.92
N TRP A 274 -30.91 17.97 -3.04
CA TRP A 274 -29.73 18.58 -2.45
C TRP A 274 -29.34 19.84 -3.24
N ASN A 275 -29.01 20.91 -2.53
CA ASN A 275 -28.73 22.24 -3.10
C ASN A 275 -27.56 22.85 -2.34
N PHE A 276 -26.39 22.92 -3.00
CA PHE A 276 -25.14 23.33 -2.37
C PHE A 276 -24.87 24.84 -2.55
N ASP A 277 -24.21 25.43 -1.56
CA ASP A 277 -23.95 26.88 -1.47
C ASP A 277 -22.57 27.25 -0.92
N GLY A 278 -21.67 26.27 -0.76
CA GLY A 278 -20.37 26.41 -0.10
C GLY A 278 -20.40 26.14 1.41
N ILE A 279 -21.58 26.02 2.03
CA ILE A 279 -21.71 25.77 3.48
C ILE A 279 -21.83 24.27 3.74
N GLU A 280 -21.13 23.78 4.77
CA GLU A 280 -21.26 22.40 5.22
C GLU A 280 -22.61 22.19 5.93
N ARG A 281 -23.41 21.23 5.44
CA ARG A 281 -24.72 20.89 6.00
C ARG A 281 -24.84 19.37 6.15
N LEU A 282 -25.73 18.92 7.04
CA LEU A 282 -26.14 17.51 7.09
C LEU A 282 -27.08 17.23 5.91
N TYR A 283 -26.68 16.28 5.06
CA TYR A 283 -27.52 15.73 4.01
C TYR A 283 -27.84 14.27 4.31
N TRP A 284 -28.96 13.80 3.77
CA TRP A 284 -29.45 12.45 3.99
C TRP A 284 -30.44 12.07 2.90
N PHE A 285 -30.70 10.77 2.78
CA PHE A 285 -31.81 10.23 2.01
C PHE A 285 -32.40 9.01 2.74
N PRO A 286 -33.72 8.81 2.74
CA PRO A 286 -34.33 7.57 3.20
C PRO A 286 -34.27 6.53 2.08
N PHE A 287 -34.10 5.25 2.41
CA PHE A 287 -34.04 4.18 1.39
C PHE A 287 -35.25 4.16 0.45
N SER A 288 -36.41 4.64 0.92
CA SER A 288 -37.65 4.72 0.15
C SER A 288 -37.63 5.65 -1.07
N VAL A 289 -36.62 6.51 -1.28
CA VAL A 289 -36.48 7.24 -2.55
C VAL A 289 -35.88 6.38 -3.66
N PHE A 290 -35.02 5.43 -3.32
CA PHE A 290 -34.37 4.49 -4.25
C PHE A 290 -35.32 3.33 -4.58
N LYS A 291 -36.29 3.59 -5.46
CA LYS A 291 -37.34 2.62 -5.80
C LYS A 291 -36.77 1.33 -6.39
N GLY A 292 -37.01 0.21 -5.72
CA GLY A 292 -36.68 -1.14 -6.19
C GLY A 292 -35.49 -1.81 -5.50
N ILE A 293 -34.74 -1.09 -4.65
CA ILE A 293 -33.62 -1.70 -3.91
C ILE A 293 -34.11 -2.73 -2.87
N ASP A 294 -33.34 -3.80 -2.69
CA ASP A 294 -33.53 -4.74 -1.59
C ASP A 294 -32.75 -4.29 -0.35
N THR A 295 -33.43 -3.62 0.58
CA THR A 295 -32.85 -3.17 1.86
C THR A 295 -32.45 -4.31 2.80
N THR A 296 -32.66 -5.58 2.42
CA THR A 296 -32.11 -6.73 3.16
C THR A 296 -30.73 -7.17 2.67
N LYS A 297 -30.25 -6.64 1.54
CA LYS A 297 -28.98 -7.04 0.89
C LYS A 297 -28.25 -5.87 0.22
N LEU A 298 -28.10 -4.75 0.92
CA LEU A 298 -27.30 -3.62 0.40
C LEU A 298 -25.81 -3.97 0.50
N TYR A 299 -25.05 -3.78 -0.58
CA TYR A 299 -23.62 -4.09 -0.57
C TYR A 299 -22.71 -2.87 -0.79
N MET A 300 -23.21 -1.76 -1.34
CA MET A 300 -22.40 -0.60 -1.71
C MET A 300 -23.20 0.70 -1.75
N ILE A 301 -22.54 1.83 -1.42
CA ILE A 301 -22.86 3.16 -1.94
C ILE A 301 -21.74 3.64 -2.86
N TYR A 302 -22.11 4.23 -3.99
CA TYR A 302 -21.21 4.67 -5.05
C TYR A 302 -21.60 6.07 -5.50
N PHE A 303 -20.62 6.93 -5.74
CA PHE A 303 -20.77 8.33 -6.15
C PHE A 303 -20.01 8.56 -7.45
N SER A 304 -20.60 9.26 -8.42
CA SER A 304 -19.99 9.53 -9.72
C SER A 304 -20.58 10.77 -10.40
N ASN A 305 -20.22 11.06 -11.65
CA ASN A 305 -20.72 12.19 -12.43
C ASN A 305 -20.49 13.55 -11.73
N PHE A 306 -19.37 13.66 -10.99
CA PHE A 306 -19.00 14.88 -10.28
C PHE A 306 -18.63 16.00 -11.27
N ASN A 307 -19.29 17.15 -11.18
CA ASN A 307 -18.94 18.33 -12.00
C ASN A 307 -17.95 19.30 -11.31
N ALA A 308 -17.61 19.05 -10.05
CA ALA A 308 -16.74 19.89 -9.21
C ALA A 308 -16.30 19.10 -7.95
N PRO A 309 -15.23 19.54 -7.25
CA PRO A 309 -14.80 18.91 -5.99
C PRO A 309 -15.87 18.95 -4.89
N VAL A 310 -15.93 17.88 -4.10
CA VAL A 310 -16.91 17.71 -3.01
C VAL A 310 -16.18 17.27 -1.74
N ILE A 311 -16.63 17.77 -0.59
CA ILE A 311 -16.12 17.36 0.71
C ILE A 311 -17.22 16.63 1.48
N PHE A 312 -16.98 15.37 1.84
CA PHE A 312 -17.85 14.55 2.68
C PHE A 312 -17.34 14.51 4.12
N GLY A 313 -18.28 14.45 5.08
CA GLY A 313 -18.03 14.10 6.48
C GLY A 313 -18.51 12.69 6.80
N PRO A 314 -18.51 12.29 8.09
CA PRO A 314 -18.75 10.93 8.51
C PRO A 314 -20.08 10.40 7.97
N MET A 315 -20.00 9.24 7.33
CA MET A 315 -21.12 8.60 6.65
C MET A 315 -21.63 7.43 7.47
N SER A 316 -22.96 7.40 7.65
CA SER A 316 -23.59 6.42 8.53
C SER A 316 -25.00 6.09 8.08
N PHE A 317 -25.43 4.86 8.38
CA PHE A 317 -26.83 4.51 8.41
C PHE A 317 -27.47 5.16 9.65
N TYR A 318 -28.50 5.98 9.45
CA TYR A 318 -29.17 6.67 10.56
C TYR A 318 -30.26 5.81 11.19
N CYS A 319 -30.35 5.86 12.53
CA CYS A 319 -31.27 4.99 13.27
C CYS A 319 -32.75 5.39 13.08
N GLY A 320 -33.61 4.42 12.77
CA GLY A 320 -35.04 4.63 12.62
C GLY A 320 -35.40 5.59 11.48
N SER A 321 -36.55 6.24 11.57
CA SER A 321 -37.12 7.04 10.46
C SER A 321 -36.65 8.49 10.38
N THR A 322 -35.94 9.01 11.39
CA THR A 322 -35.50 10.42 11.47
C THR A 322 -34.01 10.50 11.24
N ALA A 323 -33.57 11.30 10.27
CA ALA A 323 -32.15 11.45 9.97
C ALA A 323 -31.37 12.09 11.12
N SER A 324 -30.31 11.41 11.53
CA SER A 324 -29.35 11.82 12.57
C SER A 324 -27.93 11.76 12.02
N GLU A 325 -27.11 12.74 12.39
CA GLU A 325 -25.67 12.76 12.08
C GLU A 325 -24.91 11.74 12.95
N TYR A 326 -23.92 11.04 12.39
CA TYR A 326 -22.90 10.41 13.21
C TYR A 326 -21.92 11.47 13.70
N VAL A 327 -22.07 11.86 14.97
CA VAL A 327 -21.12 12.75 15.62
C VAL A 327 -19.94 11.91 16.11
N VAL A 328 -18.76 12.12 15.54
CA VAL A 328 -17.51 11.51 16.03
C VAL A 328 -17.36 11.85 17.52
N PRO A 329 -17.15 10.86 18.42
CA PRO A 329 -17.04 11.11 19.85
C PRO A 329 -15.94 12.14 20.16
N ALA A 330 -16.34 13.30 20.69
CA ALA A 330 -15.40 14.38 20.97
C ALA A 330 -14.40 13.97 22.06
N THR A 331 -13.10 14.09 21.77
CA THR A 331 -12.04 13.95 22.77
C THR A 331 -12.31 14.90 23.95
N PRO A 332 -12.40 14.42 25.20
CA PRO A 332 -12.86 15.27 26.30
C PRO A 332 -11.94 16.49 26.52
N PRO A 333 -12.50 17.72 26.60
CA PRO A 333 -11.70 18.92 26.84
C PRO A 333 -11.08 18.86 28.23
N GLY A 334 -9.75 18.76 28.29
CA GLY A 334 -9.00 18.57 29.54
C GLY A 334 -8.43 17.17 29.75
N SER A 335 -8.70 16.20 28.85
CA SER A 335 -7.87 14.99 28.78
C SER A 335 -6.44 15.35 28.37
N PRO A 336 -5.41 14.83 29.06
CA PRO A 336 -4.07 14.68 28.50
C PRO A 336 -4.11 13.85 27.20
N ALA A 337 -3.00 13.84 26.44
CA ALA A 337 -2.87 13.00 25.24
C ALA A 337 -3.34 11.57 25.52
N ILE A 338 -4.14 11.00 24.60
CA ILE A 338 -5.00 9.85 24.88
C ILE A 338 -4.19 8.60 25.24
N THR A 339 -3.93 8.41 26.53
CA THR A 339 -3.64 7.11 27.10
C THR A 339 -4.94 6.30 27.09
N ARG A 340 -5.29 5.74 25.93
CA ARG A 340 -5.79 4.36 25.91
C ARG A 340 -4.77 3.58 26.73
N SER A 341 -5.22 2.76 27.68
CA SER A 341 -4.30 2.02 28.56
C SER A 341 -3.20 1.41 27.72
N ALA A 342 -1.96 1.87 27.92
CA ALA A 342 -0.84 1.40 27.13
C ALA A 342 -0.82 -0.13 27.21
N VAL A 343 -0.38 -0.78 26.13
CA VAL A 343 0.20 -2.11 26.26
C VAL A 343 1.35 -1.93 27.24
N SER A 344 1.13 -2.33 28.50
CA SER A 344 2.10 -2.14 29.56
C SER A 344 3.37 -2.87 29.17
N GLU A 345 4.49 -2.15 29.10
CA GLU A 345 5.80 -2.64 28.66
C GLU A 345 5.99 -4.12 29.02
N PRO A 346 5.81 -5.05 28.07
CA PRO A 346 5.95 -6.47 28.36
C PRO A 346 7.40 -6.68 28.78
N ALA A 347 7.64 -7.30 29.94
CA ALA A 347 9.00 -7.62 30.36
C ALA A 347 9.64 -8.52 29.29
N PRO A 348 10.64 -8.05 28.52
CA PRO A 348 11.02 -8.74 27.31
C PRO A 348 11.92 -9.94 27.65
N ASP A 349 11.52 -11.13 27.21
CA ASP A 349 12.28 -12.37 27.44
C ASP A 349 13.69 -12.34 26.79
N ALA A 350 13.87 -11.47 25.79
CA ALA A 350 15.14 -11.22 25.12
C ALA A 350 15.67 -9.81 25.43
N LYS A 351 17.00 -9.68 25.60
CA LYS A 351 17.65 -8.38 25.76
C LYS A 351 17.54 -7.59 24.45
N GLY A 352 16.70 -6.56 24.45
CA GLY A 352 16.54 -5.65 23.30
C GLY A 352 17.86 -4.99 22.85
N PHE A 353 17.90 -4.65 21.57
CA PHE A 353 18.99 -3.94 20.91
C PHE A 353 18.44 -2.70 20.20
N VAL A 354 19.32 -1.74 19.89
CA VAL A 354 18.94 -0.51 19.19
C VAL A 354 19.08 -0.75 17.69
N ILE A 355 17.98 -0.70 16.95
CA ILE A 355 17.99 -0.73 15.47
C ILE A 355 18.55 0.59 14.95
N ASP A 356 17.99 1.71 15.41
CA ASP A 356 18.37 3.05 14.98
C ASP A 356 18.54 4.01 16.16
N ASN A 357 19.51 4.89 16.05
CA ASN A 357 19.79 5.96 17.02
C ASN A 357 19.99 7.32 16.35
N PHE A 358 19.83 7.40 15.02
CA PHE A 358 19.97 8.59 14.19
C PHE A 358 21.25 9.42 14.50
N ALA A 359 22.35 8.74 14.81
CA ALA A 359 23.66 9.35 15.07
C ALA A 359 24.52 9.54 13.80
N ASN A 360 24.23 8.76 12.76
CA ASN A 360 24.74 8.92 11.40
C ASN A 360 23.58 9.27 10.45
N GLN A 361 23.88 9.71 9.23
CA GLN A 361 22.90 10.04 8.19
C GLN A 361 22.73 8.92 7.15
N ASP A 362 23.74 8.06 7.00
CA ASP A 362 23.80 7.02 5.96
C ASP A 362 23.54 5.59 6.52
N THR A 363 23.63 5.40 7.83
CA THR A 363 23.54 4.09 8.49
C THR A 363 22.89 4.16 9.87
N ASN A 364 22.10 3.15 10.21
CA ASN A 364 21.51 3.02 11.53
C ASN A 364 22.49 2.50 12.60
N ALA A 365 21.99 2.12 13.78
CA ALA A 365 22.81 1.68 14.91
C ALA A 365 23.38 0.26 14.76
N LEU A 366 22.91 -0.51 13.77
CA LEU A 366 23.46 -1.82 13.37
C LEU A 366 24.62 -1.68 12.37
N GLY A 367 24.78 -0.50 11.77
CA GLY A 367 25.70 -0.26 10.65
C GLY A 367 25.11 -0.60 9.28
N GLU A 368 23.81 -0.94 9.23
CA GLU A 368 23.06 -1.21 8.00
C GLU A 368 22.37 0.10 7.52
N TRP A 369 21.86 0.14 6.28
CA TRP A 369 21.36 1.40 5.70
C TRP A 369 20.06 1.91 6.35
N HIS A 370 19.84 3.22 6.27
CA HIS A 370 18.56 3.86 6.54
C HIS A 370 18.35 5.05 5.59
N GLY A 371 17.11 5.44 5.31
CA GLY A 371 16.87 6.49 4.33
C GLY A 371 15.41 6.66 3.91
N ILE A 372 15.21 7.56 2.94
CA ILE A 372 13.91 7.77 2.28
C ILE A 372 13.78 6.87 1.06
N ASP A 373 12.58 6.36 0.80
CA ASP A 373 12.31 5.58 -0.41
C ASP A 373 12.05 6.51 -1.62
N GLU A 374 11.21 7.53 -1.46
CA GLU A 374 10.71 8.36 -2.58
C GLU A 374 10.87 9.88 -2.40
N ASP A 375 10.85 10.59 -3.54
CA ASP A 375 10.93 12.06 -3.62
C ASP A 375 9.65 12.70 -3.05
N GLY A 376 9.78 13.38 -1.90
CA GLY A 376 8.65 14.04 -1.20
C GLY A 376 8.87 14.15 0.31
N MET A 377 9.69 13.26 0.87
CA MET A 377 10.11 13.36 2.27
C MET A 377 11.31 14.29 2.45
N THR A 378 11.17 15.29 3.32
CA THR A 378 12.30 16.08 3.82
C THR A 378 12.75 15.56 5.18
N VAL A 379 14.07 15.40 5.35
CA VAL A 379 14.69 14.81 6.53
C VAL A 379 15.72 15.77 7.11
N THR A 380 15.73 15.93 8.43
CA THR A 380 16.74 16.72 9.15
C THR A 380 17.23 15.95 10.38
N PHE A 381 18.51 15.57 10.36
CA PHE A 381 19.18 14.95 11.49
C PHE A 381 19.60 15.97 12.55
N GLY A 382 19.59 15.55 13.81
CA GLY A 382 20.15 16.28 14.95
C GLY A 382 20.71 15.30 15.98
N ASN A 383 21.07 15.79 17.17
CA ASN A 383 21.68 14.95 18.21
C ASN A 383 20.76 13.75 18.58
N ASN A 384 21.17 12.57 18.09
CA ASN A 384 20.49 11.27 18.23
C ASN A 384 18.98 11.33 17.93
N ARG A 385 18.61 12.02 16.85
CA ARG A 385 17.23 12.12 16.38
C ARG A 385 17.17 12.50 14.91
N MET A 386 16.06 12.12 14.30
CA MET A 386 15.66 12.54 12.97
C MET A 386 14.34 13.32 13.07
N THR A 387 14.20 14.37 12.25
CA THR A 387 12.91 15.04 12.01
C THR A 387 12.50 14.77 10.57
N ILE A 388 11.33 14.16 10.39
CA ILE A 388 10.70 13.92 9.08
C ILE A 388 9.62 14.97 8.83
N SER A 389 9.50 15.44 7.59
CA SER A 389 8.32 16.14 7.07
C SER A 389 8.06 15.70 5.63
N ALA A 390 7.03 14.89 5.41
CA ALA A 390 6.54 14.51 4.08
C ALA A 390 5.38 15.42 3.64
N ASN A 391 5.27 15.67 2.33
CA ASN A 391 4.13 16.32 1.70
C ASN A 391 3.16 15.33 1.01
N ASP A 392 3.56 14.06 0.90
CA ASP A 392 2.81 12.96 0.30
C ASP A 392 2.46 11.90 1.38
N SER A 393 1.46 11.06 1.14
CA SER A 393 1.13 9.92 2.00
C SER A 393 2.00 8.70 1.76
N ASP A 394 2.60 8.59 0.57
CA ASP A 394 3.21 7.36 0.09
C ASP A 394 4.73 7.35 0.32
N ALA A 395 5.31 8.54 0.58
CA ALA A 395 6.72 8.71 0.94
C ALA A 395 7.06 8.10 2.32
N SER A 396 7.99 7.14 2.33
CA SER A 396 8.36 6.33 3.50
C SER A 396 9.79 6.60 4.01
N TRP A 397 10.07 6.11 5.22
CA TRP A 397 11.42 6.03 5.79
C TRP A 397 11.74 4.58 6.19
N ASP A 398 12.88 4.09 5.71
CA ASP A 398 13.42 2.75 5.95
C ASP A 398 14.53 2.75 7.00
N THR A 399 14.67 1.65 7.76
CA THR A 399 15.87 1.35 8.55
C THR A 399 16.10 -0.16 8.58
N GLN A 400 17.30 -0.61 8.18
CA GLN A 400 17.56 -2.02 7.86
C GLN A 400 17.93 -2.87 9.08
N LEU A 401 17.40 -4.10 9.14
CA LEU A 401 17.74 -5.05 10.22
C LEU A 401 19.02 -5.86 9.92
N SER A 402 19.32 -6.08 8.65
CA SER A 402 20.50 -6.81 8.16
C SER A 402 20.61 -6.65 6.64
N SER A 403 21.81 -6.74 6.11
CA SER A 403 22.16 -6.85 4.68
C SER A 403 21.76 -8.19 4.04
N LYS A 404 21.04 -9.05 4.78
CA LYS A 404 20.39 -10.31 4.35
C LYS A 404 19.10 -10.50 5.16
N CYS A 405 18.42 -11.65 5.03
CA CYS A 405 17.37 -12.04 5.97
C CYS A 405 17.81 -11.84 7.43
N ALA A 406 17.08 -11.01 8.16
CA ALA A 406 17.19 -10.91 9.61
C ALA A 406 16.25 -11.95 10.26
N ASP A 407 16.77 -12.63 11.28
CA ASP A 407 15.99 -13.56 12.12
C ASP A 407 15.66 -12.90 13.46
N LEU A 408 14.40 -12.48 13.59
CA LEU A 408 13.82 -11.97 14.83
C LEU A 408 12.90 -12.99 15.53
N SER A 409 12.98 -14.29 15.21
CA SER A 409 12.20 -15.33 15.92
C SER A 409 12.51 -15.37 17.42
N ALA A 410 13.77 -15.15 17.80
CA ALA A 410 14.20 -14.99 19.20
C ALA A 410 13.59 -13.76 19.90
N TYR A 411 12.96 -12.85 19.15
CA TYR A 411 12.29 -11.64 19.63
C TYR A 411 10.77 -11.68 19.36
N ALA A 412 10.18 -12.82 18.98
CA ALA A 412 8.76 -12.91 18.62
C ALA A 412 7.78 -12.48 19.74
N GLY A 413 8.16 -12.64 21.01
CA GLY A 413 7.43 -12.12 22.18
C GLY A 413 7.74 -10.68 22.57
N ALA A 414 8.70 -10.03 21.89
CA ALA A 414 9.10 -8.65 22.11
C ALA A 414 8.34 -7.67 21.20
N TYR A 415 8.76 -6.41 21.21
CA TYR A 415 8.12 -5.31 20.51
C TYR A 415 9.16 -4.44 19.77
N LEU A 416 8.74 -3.87 18.64
CA LEU A 416 9.39 -2.71 18.06
C LEU A 416 9.01 -1.47 18.88
N HIS A 417 10.01 -0.80 19.44
CA HIS A 417 9.85 0.47 20.16
C HIS A 417 10.31 1.63 19.27
N ILE A 418 9.48 2.66 19.15
CA ILE A 418 9.82 3.92 18.45
C ILE A 418 9.54 5.09 19.40
N ALA A 419 10.60 5.74 19.89
CA ALA A 419 10.49 7.02 20.58
C ALA A 419 10.26 8.13 19.53
N TYR A 420 9.21 8.93 19.70
CA TYR A 420 8.75 9.90 18.70
C TYR A 420 8.23 11.20 19.34
N SER A 421 8.05 12.23 18.53
CA SER A 421 7.34 13.46 18.91
C SER A 421 6.67 14.09 17.70
N GLY A 422 5.39 14.46 17.82
CA GLY A 422 4.62 15.04 16.72
C GLY A 422 3.45 14.15 16.32
N SER A 423 3.30 13.88 15.02
CA SER A 423 2.23 13.03 14.51
C SER A 423 2.49 11.54 14.77
N ASN A 424 1.46 10.79 15.14
CA ASN A 424 1.43 9.33 15.10
C ASN A 424 0.55 8.78 13.96
N LYS A 425 0.15 9.65 13.01
CA LYS A 425 -0.57 9.26 11.80
C LYS A 425 0.41 8.83 10.71
N PHE A 426 0.97 7.64 10.88
CA PHE A 426 1.79 6.93 9.91
C PHE A 426 1.65 5.42 10.15
N THR A 427 1.92 4.61 9.13
CA THR A 427 2.05 3.16 9.24
C THR A 427 3.52 2.78 9.45
N VAL A 428 3.76 1.67 10.15
CA VAL A 428 5.05 0.98 10.17
C VAL A 428 4.86 -0.37 9.52
N SER A 429 5.77 -0.75 8.62
CA SER A 429 5.70 -2.01 7.88
C SER A 429 6.89 -2.90 8.23
N LEU A 430 6.65 -4.20 8.41
CA LEU A 430 7.71 -5.21 8.37
C LEU A 430 7.58 -6.01 7.07
N GLN A 431 8.69 -6.12 6.34
CA GLN A 431 8.75 -6.84 5.07
C GLN A 431 9.21 -8.29 5.29
N GLN A 432 8.68 -9.23 4.50
CA GLN A 432 9.05 -10.65 4.48
C GLN A 432 9.74 -11.03 3.16
N HIS A 433 10.82 -11.80 3.28
CA HIS A 433 11.64 -12.30 2.18
C HIS A 433 11.16 -13.69 1.73
N ASN A 434 11.25 -13.98 0.42
CA ASN A 434 11.03 -15.32 -0.14
C ASN A 434 11.77 -16.45 0.63
N ALA A 435 11.29 -17.69 0.48
CA ALA A 435 11.68 -18.83 1.32
C ALA A 435 13.17 -19.21 1.28
N GLN A 436 13.94 -18.67 0.34
CA GLN A 436 15.36 -18.94 0.15
C GLN A 436 16.26 -17.74 0.49
N CYS A 437 15.70 -16.63 0.98
CA CYS A 437 16.45 -15.41 1.33
C CYS A 437 17.34 -14.91 0.18
N ASN A 438 16.79 -14.95 -1.05
CA ASN A 438 17.51 -14.62 -2.28
C ASN A 438 16.75 -13.56 -3.10
N GLU A 439 17.25 -12.33 -3.08
CA GLU A 439 16.72 -11.16 -3.81
C GLU A 439 16.48 -11.41 -5.32
N SER A 440 17.22 -12.33 -5.93
CA SER A 440 17.12 -12.66 -7.35
C SER A 440 15.93 -13.57 -7.69
N MET A 441 15.12 -13.98 -6.70
CA MET A 441 13.93 -14.81 -6.91
C MET A 441 12.66 -14.06 -6.54
N GLN A 442 11.69 -14.06 -7.45
CA GLN A 442 10.40 -13.41 -7.27
C GLN A 442 9.38 -14.35 -6.61
N PRO A 443 8.46 -13.84 -5.76
CA PRO A 443 8.32 -12.43 -5.37
C PRO A 443 9.42 -11.95 -4.39
N PHE A 444 9.87 -10.70 -4.57
CA PHE A 444 10.79 -10.01 -3.67
C PHE A 444 10.39 -8.52 -3.51
N PRO A 445 10.04 -8.05 -2.30
CA PRO A 445 9.71 -8.85 -1.12
C PRO A 445 8.57 -9.85 -1.41
N GLU A 446 8.47 -10.93 -0.62
CA GLU A 446 7.40 -11.92 -0.81
C GLU A 446 6.05 -11.39 -0.36
N THR A 447 6.05 -10.65 0.76
CA THR A 447 4.91 -9.93 1.31
C THR A 447 5.42 -8.93 2.36
N TRP A 448 4.53 -8.13 2.93
CA TRP A 448 4.78 -7.30 4.10
C TRP A 448 3.48 -7.16 4.89
N ASP A 449 3.57 -6.76 6.16
CA ASP A 449 2.40 -6.36 6.95
C ASP A 449 2.63 -4.97 7.57
N SER A 450 1.54 -4.21 7.72
CA SER A 450 1.56 -2.77 7.98
C SER A 450 0.63 -2.40 9.14
N LEU A 451 1.21 -1.79 10.18
CA LEU A 451 0.52 -1.42 11.41
C LEU A 451 0.43 0.10 11.58
N GLU A 452 -0.79 0.62 11.68
CA GLU A 452 -1.12 2.01 12.02
C GLU A 452 -0.51 2.40 13.39
N ALA A 453 0.45 3.33 13.41
CA ALA A 453 1.21 3.69 14.61
C ALA A 453 0.32 4.27 15.72
N ALA A 454 -0.73 4.99 15.36
CA ALA A 454 -1.74 5.50 16.30
C ALA A 454 -2.45 4.42 17.13
N ARG A 455 -2.41 3.13 16.73
CA ARG A 455 -2.92 2.00 17.53
C ARG A 455 -2.00 1.60 18.70
N TYR A 456 -0.72 1.93 18.59
CA TYR A 456 0.38 1.47 19.46
C TYR A 456 1.11 2.62 20.16
N ALA A 457 0.73 3.87 19.86
CA ALA A 457 1.31 5.08 20.39
C ALA A 457 0.81 5.42 21.81
N SER A 458 1.77 5.74 22.67
CA SER A 458 1.59 6.60 23.85
C SER A 458 1.92 8.06 23.51
N ALA A 459 2.14 8.91 24.52
CA ALA A 459 2.43 10.34 24.34
C ALA A 459 3.81 10.63 23.72
N SER A 460 4.78 9.73 23.85
CA SER A 460 6.17 9.87 23.37
C SER A 460 6.75 8.59 22.77
N ASP A 461 6.09 7.45 22.94
CA ASP A 461 6.65 6.13 22.66
C ASP A 461 5.60 5.23 22.00
N ILE A 462 5.98 4.55 20.91
CA ILE A 462 5.15 3.56 20.21
C ILE A 462 5.70 2.17 20.53
N TYR A 463 4.82 1.23 20.90
CA TYR A 463 5.19 -0.15 21.24
C TYR A 463 4.36 -1.15 20.41
N MET A 464 4.95 -1.66 19.33
CA MET A 464 4.31 -2.63 18.41
C MET A 464 4.83 -4.04 18.70
N PRO A 465 4.02 -4.98 19.24
CA PRO A 465 4.45 -6.37 19.41
C PRO A 465 4.84 -6.99 18.06
N LEU A 466 5.96 -7.70 17.99
CA LEU A 466 6.37 -8.34 16.72
C LEU A 466 5.36 -9.40 16.26
N SER A 467 4.70 -10.06 17.22
CA SER A 467 3.57 -10.98 17.02
C SER A 467 2.31 -10.35 16.42
N HIS A 468 2.23 -9.02 16.27
CA HIS A 468 1.12 -8.34 15.60
C HIS A 468 1.37 -8.10 14.10
N PHE A 469 2.59 -8.32 13.60
CA PHE A 469 2.88 -8.31 12.17
C PHE A 469 2.76 -9.73 11.61
N ASN A 470 1.92 -9.93 10.61
CA ASN A 470 1.68 -11.21 9.94
C ASN A 470 2.79 -11.55 8.93
N VAL A 471 4.03 -11.64 9.42
CA VAL A 471 5.24 -11.96 8.63
C VAL A 471 6.09 -13.03 9.32
N ASN A 472 6.76 -13.84 8.52
CA ASN A 472 7.70 -14.83 9.03
C ASN A 472 9.00 -14.14 9.53
N LEU A 473 9.11 -14.03 10.85
CA LEU A 473 10.20 -13.34 11.55
C LEU A 473 11.60 -13.95 11.31
N THR A 474 11.74 -15.17 10.77
CA THR A 474 13.07 -15.71 10.38
C THR A 474 13.54 -15.20 9.00
N ARG A 475 12.70 -14.43 8.30
CA ARG A 475 12.89 -13.99 6.92
C ARG A 475 12.58 -12.50 6.74
N LEU A 476 12.93 -11.64 7.70
CA LEU A 476 12.69 -10.20 7.51
C LEU A 476 13.70 -9.61 6.52
N VAL A 477 13.23 -8.79 5.58
CA VAL A 477 14.02 -8.32 4.42
C VAL A 477 14.98 -7.18 4.82
N PRO A 478 16.15 -7.02 4.17
CA PRO A 478 16.73 -5.70 3.96
C PRO A 478 15.73 -4.76 3.25
N SER A 479 15.87 -3.45 3.42
CA SER A 479 15.17 -2.51 2.55
C SER A 479 15.95 -2.27 1.24
N LYS A 480 15.44 -1.34 0.42
CA LYS A 480 15.94 -0.89 -0.89
C LYS A 480 17.40 -1.22 -1.24
N LEU A 481 17.59 -2.08 -2.25
CA LEU A 481 18.86 -2.21 -2.97
C LEU A 481 19.28 -0.86 -3.58
N ALA A 482 20.59 -0.60 -3.61
CA ALA A 482 21.19 0.50 -4.36
C ALA A 482 20.64 0.53 -5.79
N SER A 483 20.22 1.71 -6.24
CA SER A 483 19.36 1.84 -7.42
C SER A 483 19.52 3.21 -8.07
N GLY A 484 19.61 3.24 -9.40
CA GLY A 484 19.73 4.49 -10.14
C GLY A 484 18.55 5.44 -9.90
N ARG A 485 18.84 6.74 -9.71
CA ARG A 485 17.82 7.78 -9.54
C ARG A 485 17.24 8.17 -10.89
N LEU A 486 15.93 8.38 -10.96
CA LEU A 486 15.29 8.93 -12.16
C LEU A 486 15.55 10.44 -12.26
N VAL A 487 15.78 10.93 -13.48
CA VAL A 487 16.05 12.34 -13.75
C VAL A 487 15.25 12.80 -14.97
N PHE A 488 14.17 13.54 -14.72
CA PHE A 488 13.33 14.12 -15.77
C PHE A 488 13.73 15.56 -16.15
N ALA A 489 14.46 16.27 -15.29
CA ALA A 489 14.79 17.67 -15.45
C ALA A 489 16.21 17.97 -14.97
N CYS A 490 16.82 19.01 -15.54
CA CYS A 490 18.07 19.58 -15.02
C CYS A 490 17.80 20.30 -13.69
N THR A 491 18.62 20.04 -12.68
CA THR A 491 18.49 20.58 -11.31
C THR A 491 19.14 21.96 -11.16
N ARG A 492 20.20 22.24 -11.92
CA ARG A 492 20.88 23.55 -11.91
C ARG A 492 19.89 24.67 -12.31
N PRO A 493 19.78 25.77 -11.54
CA PRO A 493 19.02 26.94 -11.94
C PRO A 493 19.44 27.50 -13.30
N ASP A 494 18.47 28.04 -14.05
CA ASP A 494 18.66 28.64 -15.39
C ASP A 494 19.40 27.74 -16.41
N SER A 495 19.32 26.41 -16.26
CA SER A 495 19.94 25.44 -17.18
C SER A 495 18.95 24.81 -18.17
N PHE A 496 19.48 24.38 -19.32
CA PHE A 496 18.77 23.63 -20.35
C PHE A 496 19.75 22.65 -21.01
N ALA A 497 19.37 21.39 -21.26
CA ALA A 497 20.24 20.38 -21.85
C ALA A 497 19.59 19.64 -23.03
N PHE A 498 20.36 19.45 -24.09
CA PHE A 498 20.04 18.55 -25.18
C PHE A 498 20.74 17.21 -24.94
N ALA A 499 19.95 16.18 -24.64
CA ALA A 499 20.38 14.79 -24.61
C ALA A 499 19.86 14.09 -25.88
N ILE A 500 20.79 13.60 -26.68
CA ILE A 500 20.57 13.09 -28.03
C ILE A 500 20.87 11.59 -28.03
N ASP A 501 19.92 10.80 -28.53
CA ASP A 501 19.96 9.34 -28.47
C ASP A 501 20.12 8.73 -29.88
N ASP A 502 20.63 7.51 -29.96
CA ASP A 502 20.89 6.75 -31.19
C ASP A 502 21.67 7.56 -32.25
N GLY A 503 21.43 7.32 -33.55
CA GLY A 503 22.00 8.15 -34.62
C GLY A 503 22.27 7.44 -35.95
N ASP A 504 21.95 8.10 -37.06
CA ASP A 504 22.44 7.70 -38.40
C ASP A 504 23.83 8.34 -38.64
N PRO A 505 24.89 7.55 -38.92
CA PRO A 505 26.23 8.06 -39.25
C PRO A 505 26.25 9.10 -40.38
N GLN A 506 25.33 8.99 -41.34
CA GLN A 506 25.23 9.89 -42.49
C GLN A 506 24.69 11.26 -42.10
N LEU A 507 23.90 11.34 -41.03
CA LEU A 507 23.32 12.58 -40.51
C LEU A 507 24.22 13.26 -39.46
N ALA A 508 25.13 12.52 -38.81
CA ALA A 508 26.01 13.06 -37.78
C ALA A 508 26.81 14.31 -38.21
N PRO A 509 27.44 14.38 -39.42
CA PRO A 509 28.17 15.58 -39.84
C PRO A 509 27.29 16.83 -39.93
N ARG A 510 25.98 16.66 -40.20
CA ARG A 510 25.02 17.76 -40.22
C ARG A 510 24.65 18.21 -38.81
N VAL A 511 24.45 17.27 -37.88
CA VAL A 511 24.24 17.56 -36.44
C VAL A 511 25.46 18.30 -35.87
N MET A 512 26.67 17.83 -36.15
CA MET A 512 27.92 18.44 -35.72
C MET A 512 28.03 19.90 -36.15
N GLU A 513 27.75 20.19 -37.42
CA GLU A 513 27.80 21.56 -37.92
C GLU A 513 26.70 22.45 -37.31
N ILE A 514 25.50 21.93 -37.05
CA ILE A 514 24.43 22.68 -36.39
C ILE A 514 24.80 23.00 -34.93
N VAL A 515 25.25 22.01 -34.15
CA VAL A 515 25.64 22.17 -32.74
C VAL A 515 26.84 23.12 -32.62
N LYS A 516 27.81 23.03 -33.53
CA LYS A 516 28.95 23.95 -33.67
C LYS A 516 28.53 25.37 -34.05
N GLN A 517 27.63 25.55 -35.01
CA GLN A 517 27.10 26.88 -35.38
C GLN A 517 26.25 27.50 -34.27
N ALA A 518 25.61 26.67 -33.46
CA ALA A 518 24.88 27.09 -32.28
C ALA A 518 25.80 27.47 -31.10
N ASP A 519 27.06 27.02 -31.07
CA ASP A 519 27.97 27.15 -29.93
C ASP A 519 27.33 26.64 -28.62
N ILE A 520 26.89 25.37 -28.64
CA ILE A 520 26.33 24.67 -27.48
C ILE A 520 27.02 23.33 -27.27
N PRO A 521 27.23 22.88 -26.02
CA PRO A 521 27.60 21.51 -25.75
C PRO A 521 26.33 20.67 -25.55
N VAL A 522 26.38 19.39 -25.94
CA VAL A 522 25.27 18.43 -25.81
C VAL A 522 25.76 17.13 -25.14
N THR A 523 24.83 16.25 -24.80
CA THR A 523 25.11 14.89 -24.33
C THR A 523 24.59 13.89 -25.36
N PHE A 524 25.37 12.85 -25.67
CA PHE A 524 24.98 11.73 -26.52
C PHE A 524 24.83 10.46 -25.70
N PHE A 525 23.70 9.76 -25.82
CA PHE A 525 23.48 8.44 -25.26
C PHE A 525 23.69 7.41 -26.37
N THR A 526 24.75 6.62 -26.24
CA THR A 526 25.27 5.79 -27.33
C THR A 526 25.01 4.30 -27.10
N VAL A 527 24.47 3.61 -28.11
CA VAL A 527 24.26 2.16 -28.08
C VAL A 527 25.58 1.43 -28.34
N GLY A 528 25.93 0.47 -27.49
CA GLY A 528 27.26 -0.14 -27.46
C GLY A 528 27.61 -1.03 -28.67
N LEU A 529 26.68 -1.80 -29.24
CA LEU A 529 26.97 -2.69 -30.38
C LEU A 529 27.36 -1.90 -31.65
N PRO A 530 26.62 -0.86 -32.09
CA PRO A 530 27.03 -0.01 -33.21
C PRO A 530 28.37 0.71 -33.03
N LEU A 531 28.82 0.98 -31.79
CA LEU A 531 30.16 1.54 -31.52
C LEU A 531 31.29 0.55 -31.82
N LEU A 532 31.04 -0.76 -31.82
CA LEU A 532 32.03 -1.79 -32.11
C LEU A 532 32.05 -2.24 -33.57
N ASP A 533 31.03 -1.91 -34.36
CA ASP A 533 30.97 -2.18 -35.80
C ASP A 533 31.79 -1.13 -36.58
N PRO A 534 32.93 -1.50 -37.23
CA PRO A 534 33.73 -0.55 -38.01
C PRO A 534 33.01 -0.03 -39.26
N SER A 535 31.93 -0.68 -39.71
CA SER A 535 31.13 -0.25 -40.85
C SER A 535 30.10 0.82 -40.50
N SER A 536 29.80 1.03 -39.21
CA SER A 536 28.93 2.13 -38.76
C SER A 536 29.64 3.49 -38.84
N GLY A 537 30.93 3.56 -38.53
CA GLY A 537 31.67 4.81 -38.38
C GLY A 537 31.29 5.65 -37.13
N LEU A 538 30.28 5.25 -36.35
CA LEU A 538 29.84 5.96 -35.14
C LEU A 538 30.97 6.13 -34.12
N ALA A 539 31.86 5.14 -34.02
CA ALA A 539 33.02 5.18 -33.14
C ALA A 539 33.90 6.43 -33.34
N ASP A 540 34.13 6.85 -34.58
CA ASP A 540 34.99 7.99 -34.88
C ASP A 540 34.24 9.33 -34.82
N ILE A 541 32.97 9.32 -35.23
CA ILE A 541 32.02 10.43 -35.01
C ILE A 541 31.98 10.81 -33.52
N TYR A 542 31.73 9.85 -32.63
CA TYR A 542 31.60 10.12 -31.20
C TYR A 542 32.94 10.45 -30.52
N LYS A 543 34.08 9.95 -31.02
CA LYS A 543 35.41 10.43 -30.58
C LYS A 543 35.60 11.90 -30.94
N GLU A 544 35.17 12.33 -32.13
CA GLU A 544 35.24 13.73 -32.50
C GLU A 544 34.28 14.60 -31.65
N MET A 545 33.04 14.16 -31.42
CA MET A 545 32.09 14.80 -30.50
C MET A 545 32.68 15.00 -29.10
N ALA A 546 33.27 13.94 -28.53
CA ALA A 546 33.95 13.98 -27.23
C ALA A 546 35.14 14.97 -27.23
N SER A 547 35.94 14.99 -28.31
CA SER A 547 37.05 15.94 -28.47
C SER A 547 36.60 17.41 -28.58
N ARG A 548 35.37 17.63 -29.04
CA ARG A 548 34.68 18.93 -29.11
C ARG A 548 34.01 19.34 -27.79
N GLY A 549 34.14 18.51 -26.75
CA GLY A 549 33.64 18.81 -25.40
C GLY A 549 32.20 18.39 -25.13
N HIS A 550 31.58 17.59 -26.00
CA HIS A 550 30.27 16.96 -25.74
C HIS A 550 30.43 15.78 -24.76
N GLN A 551 29.36 15.40 -24.08
CA GLN A 551 29.34 14.26 -23.14
C GLN A 551 28.90 12.99 -23.88
N ILE A 552 29.48 11.85 -23.51
CA ILE A 552 29.08 10.50 -23.96
C ILE A 552 28.57 9.72 -22.75
N ALA A 553 27.41 9.08 -22.89
CA ALA A 553 26.69 8.34 -21.86
C ALA A 553 26.09 7.03 -22.43
N LEU A 554 25.64 6.12 -21.55
CA LEU A 554 25.26 4.74 -21.91
C LEU A 554 23.80 4.63 -22.41
N HIS A 555 23.56 3.82 -23.44
CA HIS A 555 22.21 3.55 -23.99
C HIS A 555 21.93 2.05 -24.24
N SER A 556 22.62 1.18 -23.49
CA SER A 556 22.58 -0.28 -23.59
C SER A 556 23.32 -0.82 -24.81
N TYR A 557 23.53 -2.14 -24.87
CA TYR A 557 24.35 -2.76 -25.90
C TYR A 557 23.57 -3.03 -27.19
N THR A 558 22.32 -3.52 -27.10
CA THR A 558 21.49 -3.86 -28.29
C THR A 558 20.16 -3.08 -28.38
N HIS A 559 19.95 -2.08 -27.52
CA HIS A 559 18.73 -1.27 -27.43
C HIS A 559 17.41 -2.03 -27.09
N PRO A 560 17.37 -3.01 -26.16
CA PRO A 560 16.11 -3.62 -25.73
C PRO A 560 15.40 -2.79 -24.66
N LYS A 561 14.11 -3.04 -24.49
CA LYS A 561 13.32 -2.56 -23.34
C LYS A 561 13.82 -3.23 -22.05
N MET A 562 14.72 -2.57 -21.31
CA MET A 562 15.53 -3.16 -20.25
C MET A 562 14.71 -3.88 -19.16
N GLU A 563 13.67 -3.24 -18.61
CA GLU A 563 12.82 -3.88 -17.59
C GLU A 563 12.01 -5.07 -18.13
N GLY A 564 11.76 -5.08 -19.45
CA GLY A 564 11.07 -6.17 -20.17
C GLY A 564 11.96 -7.37 -20.51
N LEU A 565 13.25 -7.34 -20.16
CA LEU A 565 14.14 -8.50 -20.33
C LEU A 565 13.78 -9.64 -19.36
N PRO A 566 13.94 -10.92 -19.75
CA PRO A 566 13.34 -12.06 -19.07
C PRO A 566 13.90 -12.31 -17.66
N ASP A 567 15.16 -11.97 -17.42
CA ASP A 567 15.86 -12.18 -16.15
C ASP A 567 16.87 -11.05 -15.88
N THR A 568 17.48 -11.04 -14.68
CA THR A 568 18.51 -10.05 -14.31
C THR A 568 19.83 -10.27 -15.05
N ALA A 569 20.17 -11.51 -15.41
CA ALA A 569 21.40 -11.82 -16.16
C ALA A 569 21.39 -11.20 -17.56
N SER A 570 20.23 -11.12 -18.21
CA SER A 570 20.03 -10.44 -19.49
C SER A 570 20.23 -8.92 -19.37
N ILE A 571 19.73 -8.31 -18.29
CA ILE A 571 19.94 -6.89 -17.96
C ILE A 571 21.41 -6.62 -17.68
N ASP A 572 22.06 -7.47 -16.89
CA ASP A 572 23.50 -7.40 -16.59
C ASP A 572 24.35 -7.55 -17.85
N TRP A 573 23.95 -8.43 -18.79
CA TRP A 573 24.66 -8.60 -20.05
C TRP A 573 24.59 -7.34 -20.92
N GLU A 574 23.42 -6.71 -21.05
CA GLU A 574 23.27 -5.43 -21.75
C GLU A 574 24.16 -4.33 -21.13
N TYR A 575 24.13 -4.16 -19.80
CA TYR A 575 24.98 -3.17 -19.14
C TYR A 575 26.48 -3.46 -19.30
N ASN A 576 26.93 -4.70 -19.06
CA ASN A 576 28.36 -5.03 -19.11
C ASN A 576 28.94 -4.90 -20.52
N ASN A 577 28.19 -5.25 -21.56
CA ASN A 577 28.68 -5.12 -22.94
C ASN A 577 28.69 -3.65 -23.40
N ASP A 578 27.73 -2.82 -23.00
CA ASP A 578 27.74 -1.37 -23.30
C ASP A 578 28.88 -0.64 -22.57
N ILE A 579 29.03 -0.90 -21.26
CA ILE A 579 30.15 -0.43 -20.44
C ILE A 579 31.48 -0.88 -21.06
N GLY A 580 31.57 -2.11 -21.55
CA GLY A 580 32.75 -2.67 -22.21
C GLY A 580 33.06 -1.97 -23.54
N ALA A 581 32.06 -1.86 -24.43
CA ALA A 581 32.17 -1.19 -25.73
C ALA A 581 32.61 0.28 -25.57
N THR A 582 31.94 1.01 -24.69
CA THR A 582 32.22 2.41 -24.38
C THR A 582 33.64 2.58 -23.81
N LYS A 583 34.09 1.72 -22.88
CA LYS A 583 35.48 1.70 -22.38
C LYS A 583 36.50 1.39 -23.48
N GLN A 584 36.19 0.47 -24.39
CA GLN A 584 37.07 0.07 -25.51
C GLN A 584 37.22 1.17 -26.56
N VAL A 585 36.14 1.88 -26.90
CA VAL A 585 36.14 2.86 -28.01
C VAL A 585 36.69 4.22 -27.60
N PHE A 586 36.41 4.67 -26.38
CA PHE A 586 36.77 6.02 -25.92
C PHE A 586 37.91 6.05 -24.89
N GLY A 587 38.22 4.92 -24.26
CA GLY A 587 39.21 4.80 -23.18
C GLY A 587 38.67 5.24 -21.82
N ALA A 588 38.91 4.42 -20.78
CA ALA A 588 38.36 4.61 -19.43
C ALA A 588 38.80 5.89 -18.69
N SER A 589 39.78 6.64 -19.21
CA SER A 589 40.27 7.92 -18.64
C SER A 589 39.73 9.17 -19.37
N ASN A 590 38.85 9.00 -20.34
CA ASN A 590 38.31 10.11 -21.14
C ASN A 590 37.22 10.87 -20.36
N ARG A 591 37.50 12.13 -20.00
CA ARG A 591 36.60 13.00 -19.19
C ARG A 591 35.28 13.39 -19.88
N ALA A 592 35.11 13.06 -21.16
CA ALA A 592 33.83 13.18 -21.85
C ALA A 592 32.90 11.99 -21.59
N VAL A 593 33.42 10.84 -21.12
CA VAL A 593 32.67 9.60 -20.95
C VAL A 593 32.18 9.46 -19.51
N HIS A 594 30.86 9.34 -19.34
CA HIS A 594 30.20 9.31 -18.03
C HIS A 594 29.41 8.02 -17.88
N LEU A 595 30.09 6.95 -17.48
CA LEU A 595 29.51 5.60 -17.37
C LEU A 595 28.37 5.48 -16.35
N ASN A 596 28.30 6.38 -15.37
CA ASN A 596 27.22 6.44 -14.39
C ASN A 596 25.99 7.25 -14.86
N TYR A 597 25.95 7.63 -16.14
CA TYR A 597 24.79 8.23 -16.80
C TYR A 597 24.29 7.24 -17.84
N PHE A 598 23.05 6.80 -17.66
CA PHE A 598 22.37 5.86 -18.53
C PHE A 598 20.99 6.41 -18.90
N ARG A 599 20.58 6.27 -20.15
CA ARG A 599 19.18 6.45 -20.54
C ARG A 599 18.61 5.09 -20.95
N PRO A 600 17.46 4.66 -20.42
CA PRO A 600 16.83 3.42 -20.86
C PRO A 600 16.29 3.56 -22.29
N PRO A 601 16.55 2.60 -23.19
CA PRO A 601 15.85 2.51 -24.47
C PRO A 601 14.33 2.58 -24.28
N PHE A 602 13.64 3.28 -25.20
CA PHE A 602 12.20 3.55 -25.12
C PHE A 602 11.73 4.28 -23.83
N GLY A 603 12.64 4.85 -23.04
CA GLY A 603 12.31 5.49 -21.77
C GLY A 603 11.78 4.54 -20.70
N THR A 604 12.05 3.22 -20.77
CA THR A 604 11.42 2.26 -19.85
C THR A 604 11.81 2.52 -18.40
N GLU A 605 10.83 2.72 -17.53
CA GLU A 605 11.00 2.82 -16.09
C GLU A 605 10.74 1.46 -15.43
N GLY A 606 11.48 1.17 -14.36
CA GLY A 606 11.52 -0.17 -13.79
C GLY A 606 12.40 -0.23 -12.54
N ALA A 607 12.19 -1.24 -11.68
CA ALA A 607 12.99 -1.42 -10.48
C ALA A 607 14.25 -2.23 -10.77
N ARG A 608 14.11 -3.34 -11.52
CA ARG A 608 15.19 -4.29 -11.79
C ARG A 608 16.33 -3.61 -12.53
N MET A 609 16.05 -2.90 -13.62
CA MET A 609 17.08 -2.26 -14.43
C MET A 609 17.87 -1.19 -13.66
N ARG A 610 17.21 -0.42 -12.77
CA ARG A 610 17.87 0.63 -11.97
C ARG A 610 18.78 0.04 -10.89
N GLN A 611 18.35 -1.06 -10.26
CA GLN A 611 19.16 -1.82 -9.30
C GLN A 611 20.34 -2.51 -9.97
N ARG A 612 20.12 -3.12 -11.15
CA ARG A 612 21.21 -3.75 -11.92
C ARG A 612 22.21 -2.71 -12.45
N LEU A 613 21.80 -1.51 -12.86
CA LEU A 613 22.76 -0.48 -13.25
C LEU A 613 23.72 -0.14 -12.10
N ALA A 614 23.20 0.09 -10.90
CA ALA A 614 24.00 0.37 -9.71
C ALA A 614 25.00 -0.77 -9.43
N ALA A 615 24.51 -2.02 -9.42
CA ALA A 615 25.32 -3.21 -9.18
C ALA A 615 26.43 -3.45 -10.24
N ASN A 616 26.19 -3.15 -11.52
CA ASN A 616 27.20 -3.34 -12.58
C ASN A 616 28.22 -2.19 -12.68
N LEU A 617 27.92 -1.03 -12.08
CA LEU A 617 28.83 0.11 -12.03
C LEU A 617 29.69 0.19 -10.76
N ASP A 618 29.27 -0.49 -9.68
CA ASP A 618 29.75 -0.23 -8.31
C ASP A 618 29.52 1.24 -7.90
N ASP A 619 28.39 1.81 -8.35
CA ASP A 619 27.92 3.16 -8.03
C ASP A 619 26.56 3.01 -7.32
N PRO A 620 26.38 3.50 -6.08
CA PRO A 620 25.11 3.37 -5.37
C PRO A 620 24.02 4.32 -5.88
N ASN A 621 24.36 5.38 -6.62
CA ASN A 621 23.46 6.47 -7.02
C ASN A 621 23.62 6.93 -8.49
N PRO A 622 23.72 6.02 -9.49
CA PRO A 622 23.86 6.40 -10.89
C PRO A 622 22.60 7.12 -11.40
N TYR A 623 22.73 7.82 -12.52
CA TYR A 623 21.66 8.63 -13.09
C TYR A 623 20.94 7.89 -14.23
N ILE A 624 19.62 7.74 -14.08
CA ILE A 624 18.69 7.24 -15.10
C ILE A 624 18.06 8.48 -15.76
N ILE A 625 18.62 8.87 -16.90
CA ILE A 625 18.31 10.13 -17.57
C ILE A 625 17.07 9.97 -18.46
N GLN A 626 15.91 10.38 -17.94
CA GLN A 626 14.67 10.54 -18.69
C GLN A 626 14.67 11.93 -19.37
N TRP A 627 13.50 12.57 -19.52
CA TRP A 627 13.35 13.89 -20.15
C TRP A 627 12.13 14.64 -19.63
N SER A 628 12.10 15.95 -19.91
CA SER A 628 10.96 16.86 -19.65
C SER A 628 10.54 17.63 -20.90
N VAL A 629 11.18 17.39 -22.05
CA VAL A 629 10.83 17.89 -23.37
C VAL A 629 11.05 16.76 -24.39
N ASP A 630 9.97 16.22 -24.96
CA ASP A 630 10.06 15.28 -26.10
C ASP A 630 9.87 16.06 -27.41
N VAL A 631 10.69 15.76 -28.41
CA VAL A 631 10.46 16.24 -29.79
C VAL A 631 9.43 15.39 -30.55
N GLU A 632 9.05 14.22 -30.04
CA GLU A 632 8.12 13.27 -30.69
C GLU A 632 8.57 12.91 -32.13
N ASP A 633 9.88 12.81 -32.35
CA ASP A 633 10.47 12.49 -33.66
C ASP A 633 10.14 11.05 -34.09
N TRP A 634 10.24 10.11 -33.17
CA TRP A 634 9.78 8.72 -33.27
C TRP A 634 8.32 8.59 -33.72
N LEU A 635 7.49 9.62 -33.50
CA LEU A 635 6.08 9.68 -33.87
C LEU A 635 5.84 10.47 -35.18
N TRP A 636 6.52 11.61 -35.37
CA TRP A 636 6.20 12.56 -36.45
C TRP A 636 7.21 12.64 -37.59
N ALA A 637 8.48 12.26 -37.40
CA ALA A 637 9.56 12.61 -38.33
C ALA A 637 9.41 11.99 -39.74
N MET A 638 8.74 10.84 -39.85
CA MET A 638 8.42 10.14 -41.10
C MET A 638 6.95 10.31 -41.54
N THR A 639 6.22 11.28 -40.98
CA THR A 639 4.83 11.59 -41.36
C THR A 639 4.76 12.75 -42.34
N ASP A 640 3.59 12.99 -42.95
CA ASP A 640 3.33 14.20 -43.76
C ASP A 640 3.38 15.51 -42.93
N THR A 641 3.46 15.42 -41.60
CA THR A 641 3.45 16.58 -40.68
C THR A 641 4.67 16.61 -39.74
N PRO A 642 5.92 16.54 -40.25
CA PRO A 642 7.11 16.42 -39.41
C PRO A 642 7.36 17.67 -38.56
N GLY A 643 6.81 18.83 -38.97
CA GLY A 643 6.87 20.08 -38.21
C GLY A 643 6.20 20.02 -36.83
N LYS A 644 5.33 19.04 -36.56
CA LYS A 644 4.73 18.83 -35.23
C LYS A 644 5.78 18.61 -34.13
N GLN A 645 6.97 18.13 -34.47
CA GLN A 645 8.07 18.00 -33.51
C GLN A 645 8.42 19.33 -32.84
N LEU A 646 8.34 20.42 -33.61
CA LEU A 646 8.59 21.78 -33.11
C LEU A 646 7.43 22.30 -32.25
N ASP A 647 6.22 21.76 -32.40
CA ASP A 647 5.07 22.11 -31.55
C ASP A 647 5.05 21.27 -30.25
N ALA A 648 5.46 20.00 -30.29
CA ALA A 648 5.74 19.18 -29.11
C ALA A 648 6.86 19.80 -28.25
N PHE A 649 7.98 20.17 -28.88
CA PHE A 649 9.09 20.87 -28.21
C PHE A 649 8.64 22.18 -27.54
N LYS A 650 7.93 23.06 -28.27
CA LYS A 650 7.39 24.31 -27.70
C LYS A 650 6.43 24.06 -26.54
N ARG A 651 5.53 23.08 -26.67
CA ARG A 651 4.53 22.71 -25.67
C ARG A 651 5.19 22.38 -24.33
N ASP A 652 6.25 21.58 -24.35
CA ASP A 652 6.87 21.09 -23.11
C ASP A 652 7.90 22.07 -22.53
N VAL A 653 8.60 22.84 -23.39
CA VAL A 653 9.36 24.02 -22.94
C VAL A 653 8.43 25.05 -22.28
N ALA A 654 7.21 25.25 -22.79
CA ALA A 654 6.21 26.14 -22.19
C ALA A 654 5.63 25.63 -20.85
N LYS A 655 5.71 24.33 -20.57
CA LYS A 655 5.44 23.75 -19.23
C LYS A 655 6.61 23.97 -18.24
N GLY A 656 7.74 24.51 -18.71
CA GLY A 656 8.95 24.75 -17.92
C GLY A 656 10.10 23.77 -18.17
N GLY A 657 9.88 22.73 -18.99
CA GLY A 657 10.84 21.66 -19.27
C GLY A 657 12.22 22.15 -19.71
N ASN A 658 13.25 21.36 -19.41
CA ASN A 658 14.65 21.75 -19.61
C ASN A 658 15.62 20.61 -19.98
N LEU A 659 15.16 19.37 -20.04
CA LEU A 659 15.95 18.22 -20.45
C LEU A 659 15.27 17.57 -21.66
N VAL A 660 15.91 17.66 -22.83
CA VAL A 660 15.37 17.21 -24.11
C VAL A 660 15.70 15.75 -24.37
N VAL A 661 14.80 15.00 -24.99
CA VAL A 661 15.11 13.79 -25.77
C VAL A 661 14.93 14.08 -27.26
N MET A 662 15.80 13.55 -28.10
CA MET A 662 15.68 13.52 -29.56
C MET A 662 16.68 12.54 -30.17
N HIS A 663 16.43 12.08 -31.39
CA HIS A 663 17.29 11.15 -32.12
C HIS A 663 17.76 11.79 -33.44
N TYR A 664 18.99 11.49 -33.90
CA TYR A 664 19.44 11.90 -35.24
C TYR A 664 19.31 10.76 -36.27
N LEU A 665 18.18 10.04 -36.20
CA LEU A 665 17.80 8.98 -37.14
C LEU A 665 17.06 9.50 -38.37
N TYR A 666 16.59 10.76 -38.37
CA TYR A 666 15.73 11.33 -39.40
C TYR A 666 16.21 12.69 -39.89
N ASN A 667 16.28 12.88 -41.21
CA ASN A 667 16.69 14.16 -41.81
C ASN A 667 15.80 15.33 -41.37
N SER A 668 14.48 15.10 -41.25
CA SER A 668 13.51 16.13 -40.82
C SER A 668 13.74 16.62 -39.39
N THR A 669 14.12 15.73 -38.47
CA THR A 669 14.49 16.07 -37.08
C THR A 669 15.79 16.88 -37.03
N VAL A 670 16.79 16.48 -37.82
CA VAL A 670 18.07 17.19 -37.94
C VAL A 670 17.90 18.56 -38.61
N GLU A 671 16.95 18.71 -39.54
CA GLU A 671 16.57 20.01 -40.14
C GLU A 671 15.81 20.94 -39.17
N LEU A 672 15.09 20.39 -38.19
CA LEU A 672 14.36 21.15 -37.17
C LEU A 672 15.21 21.53 -35.94
N LEU A 673 16.31 20.82 -35.69
CA LEU A 673 17.25 21.09 -34.59
C LEU A 673 17.64 22.59 -34.42
N PRO A 674 17.91 23.38 -35.48
CA PRO A 674 18.19 24.82 -35.33
C PRO A 674 17.02 25.61 -34.71
N GLU A 675 15.77 25.23 -35.01
CA GLU A 675 14.58 25.88 -34.42
C GLU A 675 14.33 25.40 -32.98
N PHE A 676 14.62 24.13 -32.64
CA PHE A 676 14.61 23.66 -31.24
C PHE A 676 15.61 24.46 -30.40
N ILE A 677 16.86 24.59 -30.87
CA ILE A 677 17.93 25.35 -30.20
C ILE A 677 17.54 26.83 -30.05
N LYS A 678 16.93 27.43 -31.08
CA LYS A 678 16.43 28.82 -31.06
C LYS A 678 15.31 29.02 -30.02
N VAL A 679 14.37 28.09 -29.91
CA VAL A 679 13.32 28.11 -28.88
C VAL A 679 13.93 27.94 -27.48
N ALA A 680 14.88 27.01 -27.31
CA ALA A 680 15.60 26.83 -26.05
C ALA A 680 16.36 28.11 -25.63
N LYS A 681 17.13 28.73 -26.54
CA LYS A 681 17.83 30.00 -26.27
C LYS A 681 16.88 31.15 -25.97
N ALA A 682 15.67 31.17 -26.54
CA ALA A 682 14.66 32.19 -26.25
C ALA A 682 14.10 32.11 -24.81
N THR A 683 14.34 31.02 -24.07
CA THR A 683 14.00 30.93 -22.63
C THR A 683 14.94 31.73 -21.72
N GLY A 684 16.10 32.18 -22.23
CA GLY A 684 17.17 32.80 -21.44
C GLY A 684 18.04 31.82 -20.64
N LYS A 685 17.64 30.54 -20.53
CA LYS A 685 18.42 29.48 -19.88
C LYS A 685 19.74 29.24 -20.62
N ARG A 686 20.82 28.94 -19.88
CA ARG A 686 22.12 28.51 -20.42
C ARG A 686 22.02 27.08 -20.93
N LEU A 687 22.26 26.90 -22.23
CA LEU A 687 22.36 25.57 -22.84
C LEU A 687 23.69 24.91 -22.41
N MET A 688 23.60 23.69 -21.90
CA MET A 688 24.73 22.92 -21.36
C MET A 688 24.49 21.41 -21.47
N ARG A 689 25.46 20.61 -21.00
CA ARG A 689 25.36 19.14 -20.97
C ARG A 689 24.56 18.65 -19.76
N VAL A 690 24.15 17.39 -19.78
CA VAL A 690 23.43 16.76 -18.66
C VAL A 690 24.28 16.75 -17.38
N ASP A 691 25.56 16.34 -17.43
CA ASP A 691 26.42 16.35 -16.24
C ASP A 691 26.60 17.76 -15.62
N GLN A 692 26.71 18.78 -16.47
CA GLN A 692 26.78 20.18 -16.04
C GLN A 692 25.45 20.68 -15.47
N CYS A 693 24.31 20.22 -16.00
CA CYS A 693 22.97 20.63 -15.58
C CYS A 693 22.45 19.87 -14.34
N LEU A 694 23.07 18.75 -13.98
CA LEU A 694 22.88 18.03 -12.71
C LEU A 694 23.92 18.38 -11.62
N GLU A 695 24.81 19.33 -11.92
CA GLU A 695 25.87 19.82 -11.01
C GLU A 695 26.90 18.75 -10.61
N ASP A 696 27.21 17.80 -11.49
CA ASP A 696 28.16 16.72 -11.21
C ASP A 696 29.57 17.26 -10.92
N PRO A 697 30.22 16.89 -9.80
CA PRO A 697 31.57 17.36 -9.47
C PRO A 697 32.67 16.85 -10.43
N ARG A 698 32.36 15.86 -11.29
CA ARG A 698 33.25 15.39 -12.37
C ARG A 698 33.09 16.21 -13.66
N ALA A 699 32.05 17.04 -13.77
CA ALA A 699 31.81 17.84 -14.97
C ALA A 699 32.89 18.91 -15.17
N PRO A 700 33.52 18.99 -16.35
CA PRO A 700 34.23 20.17 -16.83
C PRO A 700 33.54 21.50 -16.44
N PRO A 701 34.29 22.48 -15.89
CA PRO A 701 33.74 23.77 -15.46
C PRO A 701 32.93 24.47 -16.55
N LEU A 702 31.93 25.24 -16.11
CA LEU A 702 31.18 26.14 -16.99
C LEU A 702 32.13 27.22 -17.55
N SER A 703 32.17 27.33 -18.87
CA SER A 703 32.90 28.35 -19.63
C SER A 703 32.29 29.76 -19.57
#